data_AF-A0A330MMU4-F1
#
_entry.id   AF-A0A330MMU4-F1
#
_cell.length_a   1.000
_cell.length_b   1.000
_cell.length_c   1.000
_cell.angle_alpha   90.00
_cell.angle_beta   90.00
_cell.angle_gamma   90.00
#
_symmetry.space_group_name_H-M   'P 1'
#
loop_
_entity.id
_entity.type
_entity.pdbx_description
1 polymer ?
#
loop_
_entity_poly.entity_id
_entity_poly.type
_entity_poly.pdbx_seq_one_letter_code
_entity_poly.pdbx_strand_id
1 'polypeptide(L)'
;MLNSVINYYIFAASFKIMKKNLTFLLLIYAVMCGSATQGQQLLETHKIVANTRGESDFFGSRVILKNNTMFVGAFKEDHDANEQSYKWNAGSAYIFGFNGTEWTQRQKLVASDRFDLAEFGRELELDANTLMVSAPRSNNGSIYETGSVYMFNKTTAGNWIQSQKITAPLQTANAHFGEKIALKGNVFAAASSLKNVNVYSLDVPSNQWLFQQELTTSDGGTRSSSIDTDGNIIVLGNYIFNEGNVPNSGAVYLYKKDASNNWTEFQKIVAPTPIEDDNFGRNVYIYDDFLFITALDADKVYVYKYNTATALYEATQTLVGALFFGTSMQAENNMLAIGSYGANAIIGGQSIGQAGAIYVYELDSNMEWQLLQKLNHHDPHAYDALGVGLSLSNQRIVAGAYYQDTDSNDNNPIDKAGATYMFQLQAPNPVIAYPPENLNLCDTNAPFNGTEEFDLTLNNPYIIDNQTDVLVSYYQSQVDAENATNAIGNPQSYINTSNPQQIYGRLESTVNGSFAITNFSISVNGTVTIPTNLQPIVNCHTDGGTVFNLTLRAGDIYGSQPPSDYSLNYFEALADAQSNNSPIADPSLYVIMGSNQTIYVRLQNNASGCFSTGSFELEALPLPDYTASINDFEICEIYFDGIATFDLTNKIPEILNGQDPILYEVSFYETAADAEMKTNEIILPNNYQNTLNPQTIYTGIENIQTGCYAGGIQSFNLLVQGVELAQQPNNIYLNEGDGDGIAIFDLTVNESMMLGAQNPSNFSISYFENLINATENMNAISTPTAYTNLSNPQAIFIRIENLSTSCFTLADFEIETDETGIPLDSDNDGIPDVDEDVNGNGNLEDDDTDGDGIPNYLDDDDDGDTVPTAIEIEGIGAGIIAIDTDGDSIQNYLDNDDDGDGVLTKNEDYNNNGTPLDDDINTNNIPDFLDPEIALGKENFNKAAITIYPNPVTEVVKIKSKAFYTTISLSLYSLEGKLMILKNLQPKNNLIELSMAAIPKGIYLLIITTEEGILTQKLIKE
;
A
#
# COMPACT_ATOMS: atom_id res chain seq x y z
N MET A 1 -39.90 -14.71 23.40
CA MET A 1 -39.30 -16.03 23.71
C MET A 1 -39.36 -17.04 22.56
N LEU A 2 -40.28 -16.95 21.59
CA LEU A 2 -40.28 -17.85 20.42
C LEU A 2 -39.23 -17.48 19.34
N ASN A 3 -39.00 -16.18 19.10
CA ASN A 3 -38.03 -15.71 18.08
C ASN A 3 -36.55 -15.94 18.45
N SER A 4 -36.23 -15.98 19.75
CA SER A 4 -34.88 -16.21 20.25
C SER A 4 -34.44 -17.69 20.13
N VAL A 5 -35.38 -18.62 20.14
CA VAL A 5 -35.10 -20.06 19.97
C VAL A 5 -34.93 -20.40 18.48
N ILE A 6 -35.70 -19.78 17.60
CA ILE A 6 -35.60 -19.99 16.15
C ILE A 6 -34.27 -19.47 15.60
N ASN A 7 -33.79 -18.31 16.06
CA ASN A 7 -32.49 -17.77 15.64
C ASN A 7 -31.30 -18.63 16.11
N TYR A 8 -31.38 -19.27 17.29
CA TYR A 8 -30.32 -20.17 17.77
C TYR A 8 -30.20 -21.46 16.92
N TYR A 9 -31.33 -22.03 16.50
CA TYR A 9 -31.34 -23.21 15.63
C TYR A 9 -30.91 -22.90 14.19
N ILE A 10 -31.22 -21.70 13.68
CA ILE A 10 -30.76 -21.26 12.34
C ILE A 10 -29.25 -20.96 12.35
N PHE A 11 -28.71 -20.36 13.43
CA PHE A 11 -27.26 -20.14 13.57
C PHE A 11 -26.48 -21.46 13.74
N ALA A 12 -27.01 -22.41 14.52
CA ALA A 12 -26.40 -23.73 14.71
C ALA A 12 -26.45 -24.62 13.44
N ALA A 13 -27.51 -24.49 12.63
CA ALA A 13 -27.60 -25.17 11.33
C ALA A 13 -26.65 -24.56 10.29
N SER A 14 -26.49 -23.24 10.28
CA SER A 14 -25.58 -22.52 9.38
C SER A 14 -24.10 -22.79 9.69
N PHE A 15 -23.74 -22.96 10.97
CA PHE A 15 -22.38 -23.35 11.40
C PHE A 15 -22.04 -24.81 11.07
N LYS A 16 -23.04 -25.71 11.09
CA LYS A 16 -22.89 -27.12 10.68
C LYS A 16 -22.75 -27.29 9.16
N ILE A 17 -23.39 -26.42 8.38
CA ILE A 17 -23.29 -26.40 6.91
C ILE A 17 -21.98 -25.74 6.46
N MET A 18 -21.50 -24.69 7.16
CA MET A 18 -20.16 -24.13 6.92
C MET A 18 -19.03 -25.12 7.28
N LYS A 19 -19.13 -25.88 8.38
CA LYS A 19 -18.14 -26.93 8.70
C LYS A 19 -18.11 -28.07 7.67
N LYS A 20 -19.27 -28.44 7.11
CA LYS A 20 -19.38 -29.48 6.06
C LYS A 20 -18.85 -29.00 4.70
N ASN A 21 -19.08 -27.73 4.35
CA ASN A 21 -18.54 -27.17 3.11
C ASN A 21 -17.04 -26.82 3.21
N LEU A 22 -16.51 -26.48 4.40
CA LEU A 22 -15.07 -26.29 4.61
C LEU A 22 -14.31 -27.62 4.58
N THR A 23 -14.90 -28.72 5.07
CA THR A 23 -14.31 -30.07 4.93
C THR A 23 -14.44 -30.64 3.51
N PHE A 24 -15.46 -30.23 2.75
CA PHE A 24 -15.62 -30.63 1.34
C PHE A 24 -14.73 -29.80 0.39
N LEU A 25 -14.48 -28.52 0.68
CA LEU A 25 -13.51 -27.69 -0.04
C LEU A 25 -12.06 -28.09 0.28
N LEU A 26 -11.74 -28.47 1.53
CA LEU A 26 -10.44 -29.07 1.87
C LEU A 26 -10.22 -30.42 1.20
N LEU A 27 -11.27 -31.23 0.99
CA LEU A 27 -11.16 -32.50 0.27
C LEU A 27 -10.90 -32.30 -1.23
N ILE A 28 -11.44 -31.23 -1.84
CA ILE A 28 -11.22 -30.94 -3.27
C ILE A 28 -9.84 -30.28 -3.48
N TYR A 29 -9.33 -29.50 -2.52
CA TYR A 29 -7.93 -29.04 -2.54
C TYR A 29 -6.93 -30.19 -2.28
N ALA A 30 -7.26 -31.19 -1.45
CA ALA A 30 -6.43 -32.38 -1.25
C ALA A 30 -6.43 -33.36 -2.45
N VAL A 31 -7.43 -33.29 -3.33
CA VAL A 31 -7.52 -34.13 -4.54
C VAL A 31 -6.97 -33.44 -5.78
N MET A 32 -6.88 -32.10 -5.82
CA MET A 32 -6.23 -31.35 -6.92
C MET A 32 -4.83 -30.82 -6.58
N CYS A 33 -4.43 -30.84 -5.30
CA CYS A 33 -3.04 -30.80 -4.88
C CYS A 33 -2.65 -32.19 -4.39
N GLY A 34 -2.66 -33.14 -5.31
CA GLY A 34 -1.88 -34.37 -5.15
C GLY A 34 -0.41 -34.02 -5.32
N SER A 35 0.17 -33.26 -4.39
CA SER A 35 1.53 -33.58 -4.01
C SER A 35 1.44 -34.99 -3.46
N ALA A 36 1.91 -35.95 -4.23
CA ALA A 36 2.31 -37.22 -3.66
C ALA A 36 3.21 -36.85 -2.48
N THR A 37 2.74 -37.00 -1.25
CA THR A 37 3.63 -37.39 -0.18
C THR A 37 4.21 -38.69 -0.70
N GLN A 38 5.41 -38.60 -1.30
CA GLN A 38 6.16 -39.75 -1.72
C GLN A 38 6.46 -40.49 -0.41
N GLY A 39 5.57 -41.40 -0.05
CA GLY A 39 5.64 -42.15 1.19
C GLY A 39 7.00 -42.80 1.25
N GLN A 40 7.63 -42.69 2.41
CA GLN A 40 8.86 -43.39 2.76
C GLN A 40 8.84 -44.82 2.20
N GLN A 41 9.56 -45.06 1.11
CA GLN A 41 9.55 -46.34 0.39
C GLN A 41 10.87 -47.05 0.63
N LEU A 42 10.79 -48.26 1.18
CA LEU A 42 11.92 -49.19 1.24
C LEU A 42 12.10 -49.80 -0.15
N LEU A 43 13.30 -49.62 -0.72
CA LEU A 43 13.70 -50.20 -1.99
C LEU A 43 14.81 -51.22 -1.76
N GLU A 44 14.82 -52.25 -2.59
CA GLU A 44 15.95 -53.16 -2.65
C GLU A 44 17.18 -52.43 -3.19
N THR A 45 18.32 -52.61 -2.52
CA THR A 45 19.59 -51.97 -2.88
C THR A 45 20.66 -52.97 -3.26
N HIS A 46 20.63 -54.19 -2.69
CA HIS A 46 21.66 -55.20 -2.92
C HIS A 46 21.08 -56.61 -2.82
N LYS A 47 21.56 -57.49 -3.71
CA LYS A 47 21.51 -58.94 -3.58
C LYS A 47 22.94 -59.44 -3.31
N ILE A 48 23.10 -60.22 -2.24
CA ILE A 48 24.41 -60.66 -1.74
C ILE A 48 24.40 -62.19 -1.65
N VAL A 49 25.45 -62.81 -2.20
CA VAL A 49 25.68 -64.26 -2.21
C VAL A 49 27.09 -64.56 -1.70
N ALA A 50 27.34 -65.81 -1.29
CA ALA A 50 28.70 -66.27 -0.96
C ALA A 50 29.61 -66.22 -2.19
N ASN A 51 30.91 -65.95 -1.98
CA ASN A 51 31.91 -65.95 -3.07
C ASN A 51 32.01 -67.32 -3.75
N THR A 52 31.92 -68.38 -2.96
CA THR A 52 31.83 -69.77 -3.41
C THR A 52 30.42 -70.25 -3.09
N ARG A 53 29.67 -70.63 -4.12
CA ARG A 53 28.28 -71.08 -4.02
C ARG A 53 28.23 -72.59 -4.28
N GLY A 54 27.62 -73.34 -3.38
CA GLY A 54 27.37 -74.78 -3.48
C GLY A 54 25.88 -75.12 -3.57
N GLU A 55 25.59 -76.33 -4.03
CA GLU A 55 24.23 -76.85 -4.07
C GLU A 55 23.70 -77.08 -2.65
N SER A 56 22.51 -76.58 -2.36
CA SER A 56 21.85 -76.75 -1.07
C SER A 56 22.63 -76.22 0.14
N ASP A 57 23.51 -75.23 -0.04
CA ASP A 57 24.23 -74.56 1.05
C ASP A 57 23.30 -73.79 2.00
N PHE A 58 22.15 -73.35 1.48
CA PHE A 58 21.12 -72.58 2.19
C PHE A 58 21.63 -71.27 2.80
N PHE A 59 22.49 -70.56 2.05
CA PHE A 59 22.97 -69.25 2.44
C PHE A 59 21.80 -68.27 2.62
N GLY A 60 21.79 -67.55 3.74
CA GLY A 60 20.69 -66.64 4.09
C GLY A 60 19.67 -67.25 5.05
N SER A 61 19.85 -68.50 5.50
CA SER A 61 18.93 -69.13 6.46
C SER A 61 18.76 -68.35 7.77
N ARG A 62 19.80 -67.64 8.18
CA ARG A 62 19.82 -66.69 9.29
C ARG A 62 20.69 -65.51 8.88
N VAL A 63 20.27 -64.30 9.23
CA VAL A 63 20.99 -63.07 8.89
C VAL A 63 21.02 -62.15 10.09
N ILE A 64 22.17 -61.52 10.34
CA ILE A 64 22.32 -60.43 11.30
C ILE A 64 23.02 -59.27 10.60
N LEU A 65 22.40 -58.09 10.61
CA LEU A 65 23.00 -56.83 10.19
C LEU A 65 23.31 -56.01 11.44
N LYS A 66 24.57 -55.58 11.57
CA LYS A 66 24.97 -54.61 12.59
C LYS A 66 25.89 -53.57 11.95
N ASN A 67 25.42 -52.34 11.87
CA ASN A 67 26.11 -51.26 11.16
C ASN A 67 26.50 -51.71 9.75
N ASN A 68 27.79 -51.69 9.40
CA ASN A 68 28.30 -52.08 8.07
C ASN A 68 28.90 -53.49 8.05
N THR A 69 28.46 -54.37 8.95
CA THR A 69 28.87 -55.79 8.99
C THR A 69 27.63 -56.67 8.99
N MET A 70 27.64 -57.69 8.14
CA MET A 70 26.55 -58.65 8.00
C MET A 70 27.08 -60.06 8.27
N PHE A 71 26.30 -60.86 9.01
CA PHE A 71 26.58 -62.25 9.32
C PHE A 71 25.49 -63.11 8.70
N VAL A 72 25.86 -64.17 7.99
CA VAL A 72 24.92 -64.99 7.24
C VAL A 72 25.17 -66.47 7.50
N GLY A 73 24.13 -67.20 7.90
CA GLY A 73 24.18 -68.65 8.09
C GLY A 73 24.02 -69.39 6.76
N ALA A 74 24.77 -70.49 6.61
CA ALA A 74 24.67 -71.44 5.51
C ALA A 74 24.87 -72.84 6.09
N PHE A 75 23.85 -73.32 6.82
CA PHE A 75 23.99 -74.45 7.72
C PHE A 75 24.20 -75.81 7.04
N LYS A 76 24.12 -75.87 5.70
CA LYS A 76 24.39 -77.09 4.93
C LYS A 76 25.64 -77.01 4.08
N GLU A 77 26.39 -75.93 4.18
CA GLU A 77 27.61 -75.78 3.39
C GLU A 77 28.68 -76.81 3.79
N ASP A 78 29.36 -77.36 2.77
CA ASP A 78 30.15 -78.58 2.89
C ASP A 78 31.66 -78.36 3.17
N HIS A 79 32.22 -77.20 2.85
CA HIS A 79 33.67 -76.99 2.83
C HIS A 79 34.19 -76.25 4.06
N ASP A 80 35.48 -76.40 4.37
CA ASP A 80 36.12 -75.62 5.43
C ASP A 80 36.30 -74.15 5.01
N ALA A 81 36.84 -73.34 5.92
CA ALA A 81 37.03 -71.90 5.71
C ALA A 81 37.95 -71.55 4.51
N ASN A 82 38.75 -72.51 4.03
CA ASN A 82 39.69 -72.34 2.92
C ASN A 82 39.24 -73.04 1.63
N GLU A 83 38.05 -73.63 1.59
CA GLU A 83 37.52 -74.39 0.46
C GLU A 83 38.37 -75.63 0.07
N GLN A 84 39.05 -76.25 1.04
CA GLN A 84 39.99 -77.38 0.82
C GLN A 84 39.49 -78.72 1.37
N SER A 85 38.62 -78.71 2.38
CA SER A 85 38.18 -79.92 3.08
C SER A 85 36.66 -80.08 3.10
N TYR A 86 36.18 -81.14 2.44
CA TYR A 86 34.76 -81.50 2.34
C TYR A 86 34.26 -82.28 3.56
N LYS A 87 33.11 -81.88 4.10
CA LYS A 87 32.32 -82.57 5.12
C LYS A 87 30.83 -82.32 4.89
N TRP A 88 30.09 -83.38 4.64
CA TRP A 88 28.69 -83.30 4.21
C TRP A 88 27.82 -82.58 5.24
N ASN A 89 27.18 -81.46 4.89
CA ASN A 89 26.39 -80.57 5.73
C ASN A 89 27.06 -80.20 7.06
N ALA A 90 28.37 -79.97 7.07
CA ALA A 90 29.04 -79.51 8.28
C ALA A 90 28.60 -78.09 8.68
N GLY A 91 28.22 -77.28 7.70
CA GLY A 91 27.70 -75.93 7.86
C GLY A 91 28.78 -74.86 8.02
N SER A 92 28.42 -73.65 7.65
CA SER A 92 29.26 -72.45 7.71
C SER A 92 28.47 -71.21 8.12
N ALA A 93 29.19 -70.19 8.59
CA ALA A 93 28.67 -68.83 8.74
C ALA A 93 29.62 -67.83 8.07
N TYR A 94 29.07 -66.87 7.35
CA TYR A 94 29.83 -65.90 6.57
C TYR A 94 29.75 -64.52 7.18
N ILE A 95 30.82 -63.74 7.02
CA ILE A 95 30.91 -62.35 7.46
C ILE A 95 31.19 -61.48 6.25
N PHE A 96 30.30 -60.53 6.00
CA PHE A 96 30.45 -59.51 4.97
C PHE A 96 30.66 -58.16 5.63
N GLY A 97 31.35 -57.27 4.92
CA GLY A 97 31.36 -55.86 5.31
C GLY A 97 31.23 -54.92 4.13
N PHE A 98 30.57 -53.81 4.42
CA PHE A 98 30.27 -52.75 3.47
C PHE A 98 31.37 -51.69 3.49
N ASN A 99 31.88 -51.31 2.32
CA ASN A 99 32.89 -50.26 2.16
C ASN A 99 32.29 -48.89 1.79
N GLY A 100 30.97 -48.80 1.62
CA GLY A 100 30.25 -47.59 1.17
C GLY A 100 29.57 -47.77 -0.18
N THR A 101 30.06 -48.69 -1.02
CA THR A 101 29.48 -48.98 -2.35
C THR A 101 29.16 -50.45 -2.54
N GLU A 102 29.94 -51.35 -1.94
CA GLU A 102 29.83 -52.80 -2.16
C GLU A 102 29.97 -53.59 -0.87
N TRP A 103 29.31 -54.75 -0.84
CA TRP A 103 29.45 -55.77 0.19
C TRP A 103 30.51 -56.79 -0.22
N THR A 104 31.50 -57.00 0.66
CA THR A 104 32.59 -57.95 0.40
C THR A 104 32.64 -59.02 1.48
N GLN A 105 32.77 -60.29 1.09
CA GLN A 105 32.99 -61.39 2.02
C GLN A 105 34.36 -61.22 2.68
N ARG A 106 34.38 -61.00 3.99
CA ARG A 106 35.60 -60.82 4.79
C ARG A 106 36.11 -62.12 5.40
N GLN A 107 35.19 -63.00 5.78
CA GLN A 107 35.55 -64.23 6.48
C GLN A 107 34.47 -65.30 6.31
N LYS A 108 34.88 -66.58 6.21
CA LYS A 108 34.04 -67.77 6.37
C LYS A 108 34.41 -68.42 7.71
N LEU A 109 33.41 -68.68 8.54
CA LEU A 109 33.54 -69.33 9.84
C LEU A 109 33.03 -70.76 9.75
N VAL A 110 33.77 -71.67 10.36
CA VAL A 110 33.42 -73.08 10.54
C VAL A 110 33.75 -73.49 11.97
N ALA A 111 33.05 -74.50 12.50
CA ALA A 111 33.39 -75.08 13.80
C ALA A 111 34.84 -75.59 13.82
N SER A 112 35.60 -75.40 14.90
CA SER A 112 36.96 -75.93 15.02
C SER A 112 37.06 -77.46 14.89
N ASP A 113 35.97 -78.16 15.22
CA ASP A 113 35.83 -79.61 15.24
C ASP A 113 34.73 -80.08 14.26
N ARG A 114 34.72 -79.49 13.06
CA ARG A 114 33.77 -79.78 11.96
C ARG A 114 33.41 -81.28 11.89
N PHE A 115 32.11 -81.56 11.85
CA PHE A 115 31.57 -82.91 11.78
C PHE A 115 30.49 -82.97 10.69
N ASP A 116 30.30 -84.15 10.09
CA ASP A 116 29.28 -84.32 9.04
C ASP A 116 27.90 -84.12 9.67
N LEU A 117 26.99 -83.44 8.97
CA LEU A 117 25.66 -83.11 9.42
C LEU A 117 25.62 -82.22 10.67
N ALA A 118 26.72 -81.59 11.09
CA ALA A 118 26.75 -80.79 12.31
C ALA A 118 25.83 -79.56 12.26
N GLU A 119 25.52 -79.08 11.06
CA GLU A 119 24.69 -77.91 10.78
C GLU A 119 25.20 -76.62 11.45
N PHE A 120 26.52 -76.38 11.44
CA PHE A 120 27.09 -75.14 11.95
C PHE A 120 26.55 -73.92 11.18
N GLY A 121 26.15 -72.86 11.87
CA GLY A 121 25.51 -71.70 11.25
C GLY A 121 23.98 -71.79 11.19
N ARG A 122 23.38 -72.78 11.88
CA ARG A 122 21.92 -72.95 11.93
C ARG A 122 21.22 -71.77 12.61
N GLU A 123 21.71 -71.36 13.76
CA GLU A 123 21.30 -70.14 14.45
C GLU A 123 22.51 -69.24 14.69
N LEU A 124 22.26 -67.94 14.63
CA LEU A 124 23.23 -66.88 14.86
C LEU A 124 22.61 -65.89 15.83
N GLU A 125 23.39 -65.49 16.84
CA GLU A 125 23.06 -64.39 17.73
C GLU A 125 24.28 -63.51 17.97
N LEU A 126 24.10 -62.19 17.99
CA LEU A 126 25.19 -61.23 18.10
C LEU A 126 24.83 -60.17 19.13
N ASP A 127 25.66 -60.08 20.18
CA ASP A 127 25.62 -58.94 21.08
C ASP A 127 27.02 -58.33 21.22
N ALA A 128 27.08 -57.00 21.21
CA ALA A 128 28.33 -56.24 21.17
C ALA A 128 29.34 -56.80 20.12
N ASN A 129 30.41 -57.46 20.57
CA ASN A 129 31.48 -58.08 19.78
C ASN A 129 31.55 -59.61 19.94
N THR A 130 30.46 -60.22 20.42
CA THR A 130 30.35 -61.65 20.70
C THR A 130 29.31 -62.26 19.76
N LEU A 131 29.77 -63.11 18.84
CA LEU A 131 28.92 -63.86 17.92
C LEU A 131 28.76 -65.29 18.44
N MET A 132 27.54 -65.74 18.61
CA MET A 132 27.19 -67.13 18.90
C MET A 132 26.73 -67.81 17.62
N VAL A 133 27.30 -68.98 17.34
CA VAL A 133 26.95 -69.79 16.16
C VAL A 133 26.62 -71.19 16.61
N SER A 134 25.41 -71.67 16.34
CA SER A 134 25.01 -73.03 16.73
C SER A 134 25.36 -74.08 15.70
N ALA A 135 25.62 -75.30 16.17
CA ALA A 135 25.73 -76.54 15.39
C ALA A 135 24.95 -77.63 16.15
N PRO A 136 23.61 -77.63 16.05
CA PRO A 136 22.75 -78.46 16.90
C PRO A 136 22.97 -79.96 16.68
N ARG A 137 23.51 -80.37 15.53
CA ARG A 137 23.72 -81.79 15.23
C ARG A 137 25.18 -82.21 15.37
N SER A 138 26.01 -81.34 15.96
CA SER A 138 27.40 -81.68 16.28
C SER A 138 27.50 -82.78 17.34
N ASN A 139 28.61 -83.52 17.28
CA ASN A 139 28.97 -84.53 18.26
C ASN A 139 29.83 -83.92 19.37
N ASN A 140 29.79 -84.54 20.55
CA ASN A 140 30.70 -84.22 21.64
C ASN A 140 31.35 -85.50 22.16
N GLY A 141 32.62 -85.70 21.79
CA GLY A 141 33.31 -86.97 21.98
C GLY A 141 32.59 -88.10 21.25
N SER A 142 32.24 -89.17 21.98
CA SER A 142 31.54 -90.35 21.43
C SER A 142 30.01 -90.24 21.46
N ILE A 143 29.44 -89.13 21.95
CA ILE A 143 27.99 -88.95 22.04
C ILE A 143 27.52 -88.17 20.81
N TYR A 144 26.69 -88.82 20.00
CA TYR A 144 26.26 -88.31 18.71
C TYR A 144 25.10 -87.31 18.82
N GLU A 145 25.11 -86.29 17.97
CA GLU A 145 24.08 -85.24 17.84
C GLU A 145 23.66 -84.62 19.20
N THR A 146 24.64 -84.38 20.08
CA THR A 146 24.40 -83.70 21.37
C THR A 146 24.12 -82.22 21.18
N GLY A 147 24.72 -81.62 20.15
CA GLY A 147 24.63 -80.20 19.84
C GLY A 147 25.63 -79.34 20.60
N SER A 148 26.00 -78.21 20.00
CA SER A 148 26.99 -77.28 20.54
C SER A 148 26.73 -75.87 20.01
N VAL A 149 27.18 -74.87 20.78
CA VAL A 149 27.18 -73.47 20.38
C VAL A 149 28.60 -72.94 20.50
N TYR A 150 29.07 -72.22 19.49
CA TYR A 150 30.44 -71.73 19.39
C TYR A 150 30.43 -70.22 19.54
N MET A 151 31.21 -69.71 20.48
CA MET A 151 31.41 -68.29 20.67
C MET A 151 32.61 -67.83 19.83
N PHE A 152 32.41 -66.76 19.08
CA PHE A 152 33.45 -66.05 18.34
C PHE A 152 33.59 -64.64 18.88
N ASN A 153 34.84 -64.22 19.13
CA ASN A 153 35.17 -62.86 19.53
C ASN A 153 35.89 -62.14 18.39
N LYS A 154 35.55 -60.86 18.20
CA LYS A 154 36.25 -59.99 17.27
C LYS A 154 37.60 -59.54 17.82
N THR A 155 38.66 -59.81 17.08
CA THR A 155 40.03 -59.33 17.38
C THR A 155 40.19 -57.85 17.06
N THR A 156 41.25 -57.21 17.59
CA THR A 156 41.61 -55.82 17.25
C THR A 156 41.91 -55.61 15.77
N ALA A 157 42.37 -56.65 15.07
CA ALA A 157 42.57 -56.65 13.61
C ALA A 157 41.25 -56.81 12.82
N GLY A 158 40.11 -57.01 13.49
CA GLY A 158 38.79 -57.14 12.87
C GLY A 158 38.36 -58.56 12.50
N ASN A 159 39.25 -59.56 12.62
CA ASN A 159 38.95 -60.97 12.38
C ASN A 159 38.17 -61.57 13.54
N TRP A 160 37.28 -62.53 13.25
CA TRP A 160 36.52 -63.28 14.24
C TRP A 160 37.18 -64.61 14.53
N ILE A 161 37.48 -64.88 15.80
CA ILE A 161 38.14 -66.12 16.23
C ILE A 161 37.26 -66.86 17.23
N GLN A 162 37.22 -68.18 17.11
CA GLN A 162 36.50 -69.02 18.06
C GLN A 162 37.19 -68.95 19.43
N SER A 163 36.45 -68.57 20.46
CA SER A 163 36.95 -68.37 21.83
C SER A 163 36.38 -69.36 22.85
N GLN A 164 35.23 -69.98 22.56
CA GLN A 164 34.63 -71.00 23.42
C GLN A 164 33.73 -71.95 22.61
N LYS A 165 33.69 -73.23 23.00
CA LYS A 165 32.63 -74.18 22.63
C LYS A 165 31.77 -74.42 23.87
N ILE A 166 30.48 -74.12 23.77
CA ILE A 166 29.48 -74.23 24.84
C ILE A 166 28.61 -75.45 24.55
N THR A 167 28.40 -76.28 25.58
CA THR A 167 27.61 -77.51 25.50
C THR A 167 26.67 -77.60 26.69
N ALA A 168 25.56 -78.34 26.55
CA ALA A 168 24.66 -78.62 27.67
C ALA A 168 25.42 -79.22 28.88
N PRO A 169 25.05 -78.89 30.13
CA PRO A 169 25.67 -79.51 31.31
C PRO A 169 25.49 -81.04 31.35
N LEU A 170 24.37 -81.53 30.81
CA LEU A 170 24.09 -82.96 30.64
C LEU A 170 24.08 -83.32 29.15
N GLN A 171 25.10 -84.05 28.72
CA GLN A 171 25.22 -84.51 27.33
C GLN A 171 24.30 -85.70 27.07
N THR A 172 23.30 -85.52 26.19
CA THR A 172 22.34 -86.57 25.80
C THR A 172 22.35 -86.74 24.28
N ALA A 173 22.41 -87.97 23.79
CA ALA A 173 22.40 -88.22 22.35
C ALA A 173 21.09 -87.73 21.70
N ASN A 174 21.19 -87.14 20.51
CA ASN A 174 20.08 -86.49 19.78
C ASN A 174 19.39 -85.35 20.54
N ALA A 175 20.03 -84.76 21.56
CA ALA A 175 19.42 -83.65 22.30
C ALA A 175 19.36 -82.36 21.50
N HIS A 176 20.23 -82.21 20.49
CA HIS A 176 20.30 -81.06 19.62
C HIS A 176 20.45 -79.71 20.34
N PHE A 177 21.31 -79.65 21.34
CA PHE A 177 21.61 -78.43 22.07
C PHE A 177 22.04 -77.30 21.12
N GLY A 178 21.39 -76.14 21.23
CA GLY A 178 21.60 -75.00 20.33
C GLY A 178 20.67 -74.97 19.12
N GLU A 179 19.61 -75.80 19.09
CA GLU A 179 18.57 -75.74 18.05
C GLU A 179 17.91 -74.36 17.97
N LYS A 180 17.77 -73.70 19.12
CA LYS A 180 17.40 -72.30 19.28
C LYS A 180 18.29 -71.68 20.33
N ILE A 181 18.70 -70.43 20.12
CA ILE A 181 19.57 -69.68 21.04
C ILE A 181 19.05 -68.24 21.17
N ALA A 182 19.32 -67.62 22.31
CA ALA A 182 19.06 -66.21 22.54
C ALA A 182 20.22 -65.60 23.35
N LEU A 183 20.60 -64.37 23.03
CA LEU A 183 21.75 -63.68 23.64
C LEU A 183 21.42 -62.20 23.86
N LYS A 184 21.57 -61.73 25.10
CA LYS A 184 21.54 -60.30 25.39
C LYS A 184 22.35 -59.97 26.63
N GLY A 185 23.30 -59.05 26.49
CA GLY A 185 24.20 -58.65 27.55
C GLY A 185 24.95 -59.85 28.13
N ASN A 186 24.74 -60.11 29.41
CA ASN A 186 25.40 -61.19 30.15
C ASN A 186 24.53 -62.45 30.29
N VAL A 187 23.48 -62.59 29.47
CA VAL A 187 22.57 -63.74 29.47
C VAL A 187 22.60 -64.43 28.12
N PHE A 188 22.84 -65.74 28.14
CA PHE A 188 22.78 -66.61 26.97
C PHE A 188 21.88 -67.81 27.32
N ALA A 189 20.93 -68.12 26.46
CA ALA A 189 20.06 -69.26 26.65
C ALA A 189 20.04 -70.13 25.40
N ALA A 190 20.03 -71.44 25.59
CA ALA A 190 20.05 -72.42 24.51
C ALA A 190 19.05 -73.55 24.77
N ALA A 191 18.22 -73.83 23.76
CA ALA A 191 17.24 -74.91 23.78
C ALA A 191 17.82 -76.22 23.23
N SER A 192 17.17 -77.33 23.58
CA SER A 192 17.46 -78.68 23.11
C SER A 192 16.16 -79.34 22.67
N SER A 193 16.13 -80.08 21.56
CA SER A 193 14.91 -80.74 21.04
C SER A 193 14.32 -81.79 21.98
N LEU A 194 15.10 -82.32 22.92
CA LEU A 194 14.68 -83.38 23.86
C LEU A 194 14.66 -82.94 25.32
N LYS A 195 15.09 -81.71 25.61
CA LYS A 195 15.35 -81.22 26.97
C LYS A 195 14.93 -79.76 27.12
N ASN A 196 14.93 -79.35 28.37
CA ASN A 196 14.64 -78.00 28.79
C ASN A 196 15.72 -77.00 28.32
N VAL A 197 15.45 -75.71 28.49
CA VAL A 197 16.37 -74.63 28.10
C VAL A 197 17.45 -74.46 29.15
N ASN A 198 18.72 -74.39 28.74
CA ASN A 198 19.83 -74.08 29.62
C ASN A 198 20.21 -72.61 29.50
N VAL A 199 20.32 -71.94 30.65
CA VAL A 199 20.74 -70.54 30.78
C VAL A 199 22.16 -70.48 31.31
N TYR A 200 22.95 -69.61 30.71
CA TYR A 200 24.35 -69.36 31.02
C TYR A 200 24.52 -67.87 31.33
N SER A 201 25.46 -67.57 32.22
CA SER A 201 25.89 -66.21 32.54
C SER A 201 27.33 -65.99 32.09
N LEU A 202 27.63 -64.77 31.61
CA LEU A 202 28.99 -64.39 31.24
C LEU A 202 29.83 -64.13 32.50
N ASP A 203 30.91 -64.88 32.68
CA ASP A 203 31.95 -64.57 33.65
C ASP A 203 32.88 -63.49 33.08
N VAL A 204 32.64 -62.24 33.48
CA VAL A 204 33.33 -61.06 32.94
C VAL A 204 34.86 -61.15 33.02
N PRO A 205 35.49 -61.62 34.12
CA PRO A 205 36.95 -61.71 34.20
C PRO A 205 37.57 -62.71 33.22
N SER A 206 36.97 -63.89 33.02
CA SER A 206 37.50 -64.91 32.11
C SER A 206 36.96 -64.79 30.68
N ASN A 207 35.92 -63.99 30.47
CA ASN A 207 35.17 -63.88 29.23
C ASN A 207 34.69 -65.25 28.72
N GLN A 208 34.13 -66.06 29.62
CA GLN A 208 33.57 -67.38 29.35
C GLN A 208 32.12 -67.46 29.82
N TRP A 209 31.28 -68.14 29.06
CA TRP A 209 29.91 -68.44 29.46
C TRP A 209 29.87 -69.67 30.36
N LEU A 210 29.29 -69.51 31.55
CA LEU A 210 29.16 -70.55 32.56
C LEU A 210 27.71 -70.94 32.74
N PHE A 211 27.44 -72.25 32.86
CA PHE A 211 26.09 -72.75 33.10
C PHE A 211 25.56 -72.20 34.42
N GLN A 212 24.33 -71.70 34.40
CA GLN A 212 23.66 -71.10 35.54
C GLN A 212 22.46 -71.93 35.99
N GLN A 213 21.51 -72.17 35.09
CA GLN A 213 20.22 -72.77 35.43
C GLN A 213 19.61 -73.53 34.25
N GLU A 214 18.83 -74.59 34.52
CA GLU A 214 17.93 -75.21 33.55
C GLU A 214 16.49 -74.72 33.81
N LEU A 215 15.80 -74.23 32.79
CA LEU A 215 14.44 -73.70 32.89
C LEU A 215 13.41 -74.79 32.58
N THR A 216 12.54 -75.09 33.55
CA THR A 216 11.43 -76.05 33.36
C THR A 216 10.11 -75.29 33.32
N THR A 217 9.20 -75.65 32.41
CA THR A 217 7.84 -75.07 32.42
C THR A 217 7.01 -75.65 33.55
N SER A 218 6.12 -74.84 34.12
CA SER A 218 5.24 -75.21 35.24
C SER A 218 4.34 -76.42 34.97
N ASP A 219 4.10 -76.75 33.70
CA ASP A 219 3.26 -77.84 33.22
C ASP A 219 4.04 -79.01 32.57
N GLY A 220 5.38 -79.01 32.66
CA GLY A 220 6.21 -80.14 32.24
C GLY A 220 6.45 -80.28 30.72
N GLY A 221 6.25 -79.21 29.95
CA GLY A 221 6.53 -79.13 28.52
C GLY A 221 8.03 -79.06 28.23
N THR A 222 8.62 -80.16 27.77
CA THR A 222 10.09 -80.34 27.65
C THR A 222 10.69 -79.94 26.30
N ARG A 223 9.97 -79.17 25.48
CA ARG A 223 10.41 -78.77 24.13
C ARG A 223 10.12 -77.29 23.89
N SER A 224 11.18 -76.49 23.76
CA SER A 224 11.09 -75.10 23.32
C SER A 224 11.41 -75.04 21.84
N SER A 225 10.48 -74.50 21.06
CA SER A 225 10.61 -74.34 19.61
C SER A 225 11.16 -72.97 19.20
N SER A 226 11.09 -72.01 20.11
CA SER A 226 11.58 -70.66 19.94
C SER A 226 11.96 -70.08 21.30
N ILE A 227 12.97 -69.22 21.29
CA ILE A 227 13.49 -68.55 22.48
C ILE A 227 13.94 -67.14 22.10
N ASP A 228 13.69 -66.18 22.99
CA ASP A 228 14.26 -64.84 22.89
C ASP A 228 14.47 -64.21 24.28
N THR A 229 15.31 -63.18 24.38
CA THR A 229 15.62 -62.49 25.64
C THR A 229 16.00 -61.02 25.46
N ASP A 230 15.50 -60.18 26.37
CA ASP A 230 15.95 -58.79 26.53
C ASP A 230 17.06 -58.64 27.61
N GLY A 231 17.51 -59.76 28.19
CA GLY A 231 18.50 -59.83 29.27
C GLY A 231 17.91 -59.86 30.68
N ASN A 232 16.64 -59.47 30.85
CA ASN A 232 15.90 -59.52 32.12
C ASN A 232 14.76 -60.54 32.11
N ILE A 233 14.24 -60.82 30.93
CA ILE A 233 13.16 -61.74 30.63
C ILE A 233 13.66 -62.74 29.59
N ILE A 234 13.34 -64.02 29.79
CA ILE A 234 13.50 -65.08 28.79
C ILE A 234 12.11 -65.54 28.40
N VAL A 235 11.84 -65.57 27.10
CA VAL A 235 10.57 -66.00 26.52
C VAL A 235 10.77 -67.32 25.81
N LEU A 236 9.96 -68.33 26.16
CA LEU A 236 10.02 -69.66 25.56
C LEU A 236 8.70 -69.97 24.85
N GLY A 237 8.76 -70.26 23.56
CA GLY A 237 7.62 -70.78 22.81
C GLY A 237 7.62 -72.31 22.75
N ASN A 238 6.44 -72.91 22.88
CA ASN A 238 6.19 -74.35 22.77
C ASN A 238 4.94 -74.59 21.93
N TYR A 239 5.11 -74.68 20.60
CA TYR A 239 3.98 -74.83 19.67
C TYR A 239 3.26 -76.18 19.76
N ILE A 240 3.90 -77.22 20.30
CA ILE A 240 3.29 -78.56 20.45
C ILE A 240 2.56 -78.73 21.78
N PHE A 241 2.45 -77.66 22.57
CA PHE A 241 1.70 -77.69 23.81
C PHE A 241 0.20 -77.87 23.52
N ASN A 242 -0.47 -78.68 24.35
CA ASN A 242 -1.91 -78.93 24.26
C ASN A 242 -2.63 -78.15 25.35
N GLU A 243 -3.35 -77.08 25.00
CA GLU A 243 -4.22 -76.37 25.92
C GLU A 243 -5.53 -77.15 26.10
N GLY A 244 -5.66 -77.81 27.25
CA GLY A 244 -6.76 -78.73 27.53
C GLY A 244 -6.78 -79.91 26.55
N ASN A 245 -7.84 -80.01 25.75
CA ASN A 245 -8.02 -81.07 24.75
C ASN A 245 -7.77 -80.59 23.30
N VAL A 246 -7.17 -79.41 23.11
CA VAL A 246 -6.88 -78.86 21.77
C VAL A 246 -5.43 -79.17 21.40
N PRO A 247 -5.17 -80.14 20.50
CA PRO A 247 -3.82 -80.56 20.15
C PRO A 247 -3.01 -79.45 19.49
N ASN A 248 -1.72 -79.34 19.81
CA ASN A 248 -0.77 -78.39 19.20
C ASN A 248 -1.28 -76.93 19.14
N SER A 249 -2.13 -76.55 20.10
CA SER A 249 -2.65 -75.18 20.23
C SER A 249 -1.60 -74.20 20.70
N GLY A 250 -0.53 -74.69 21.33
CA GLY A 250 0.68 -73.95 21.66
C GLY A 250 0.60 -73.10 22.93
N ALA A 251 1.76 -72.77 23.49
CA ALA A 251 1.91 -71.90 24.65
C ALA A 251 3.24 -71.14 24.63
N VAL A 252 3.29 -70.03 25.35
CA VAL A 252 4.49 -69.23 25.59
C VAL A 252 4.69 -69.02 27.10
N TYR A 253 5.92 -69.16 27.57
CA TYR A 253 6.30 -69.07 28.99
C TYR A 253 7.33 -67.97 29.17
N LEU A 254 7.10 -67.08 30.12
CA LEU A 254 7.98 -65.96 30.41
C LEU A 254 8.64 -66.15 31.77
N TYR A 255 9.97 -66.07 31.78
CA TYR A 255 10.80 -66.17 32.97
C TYR A 255 11.42 -64.81 33.26
N LYS A 256 11.41 -64.40 34.52
CA LYS A 256 12.05 -63.17 34.97
C LYS A 256 13.19 -63.50 35.92
N LYS A 257 14.26 -62.73 35.82
CA LYS A 257 15.40 -62.82 36.73
C LYS A 257 15.09 -62.16 38.07
N ASP A 258 15.34 -62.86 39.17
CA ASP A 258 15.25 -62.32 40.53
C ASP A 258 16.53 -61.58 40.95
N ALA A 259 16.51 -60.94 42.12
CA ALA A 259 17.67 -60.21 42.66
C ALA A 259 18.89 -61.10 42.96
N SER A 260 18.70 -62.41 43.07
CA SER A 260 19.76 -63.42 43.25
C SER A 260 20.23 -64.01 41.93
N ASN A 261 19.81 -63.43 40.79
CA ASN A 261 20.05 -63.88 39.43
C ASN A 261 19.34 -65.19 39.02
N ASN A 262 18.44 -65.76 39.83
CA ASN A 262 17.70 -66.97 39.44
C ASN A 262 16.53 -66.61 38.54
N TRP A 263 16.18 -67.51 37.63
CA TRP A 263 15.09 -67.35 36.69
C TRP A 263 13.84 -68.08 37.18
N THR A 264 12.73 -67.36 37.28
CA THR A 264 11.43 -67.91 37.69
C THR A 264 10.36 -67.59 36.66
N GLU A 265 9.55 -68.59 36.31
CA GLU A 265 8.36 -68.38 35.47
C GLU A 265 7.39 -67.45 36.20
N PHE A 266 6.95 -66.37 35.55
CA PHE A 266 5.98 -65.42 36.11
C PHE A 266 4.70 -65.31 35.29
N GLN A 267 4.72 -65.79 34.03
CA GLN A 267 3.55 -65.76 33.16
C GLN A 267 3.59 -66.89 32.14
N LYS A 268 2.42 -67.51 31.93
CA LYS A 268 2.12 -68.40 30.79
C LYS A 268 1.06 -67.72 29.92
N ILE A 269 1.25 -67.74 28.61
CA ILE A 269 0.35 -67.18 27.61
C ILE A 269 -0.06 -68.29 26.65
N VAL A 270 -1.35 -68.37 26.37
CA VAL A 270 -1.94 -69.24 25.34
C VAL A 270 -2.73 -68.39 24.35
N ALA A 271 -2.98 -68.92 23.15
CA ALA A 271 -3.78 -68.22 22.15
C ALA A 271 -5.16 -67.84 22.73
N PRO A 272 -5.70 -66.63 22.47
CA PRO A 272 -7.02 -66.22 22.96
C PRO A 272 -8.15 -67.16 22.52
N THR A 273 -7.98 -67.77 21.35
CA THR A 273 -8.85 -68.81 20.79
C THR A 273 -7.98 -70.00 20.39
N PRO A 274 -7.72 -70.96 21.29
CA PRO A 274 -6.92 -72.14 20.97
C PRO A 274 -7.57 -72.93 19.83
N ILE A 275 -6.83 -73.10 18.74
CA ILE A 275 -7.22 -73.90 17.57
C ILE A 275 -6.24 -75.06 17.44
N GLU A 276 -6.74 -76.21 16.96
CA GLU A 276 -5.91 -77.37 16.68
C GLU A 276 -4.85 -77.02 15.62
N ASP A 277 -3.59 -77.39 15.87
CA ASP A 277 -2.46 -77.16 14.97
C ASP A 277 -2.17 -75.69 14.62
N ASP A 278 -2.68 -74.71 15.37
CA ASP A 278 -2.40 -73.27 15.13
C ASP A 278 -0.92 -72.90 15.37
N ASN A 279 -0.17 -73.79 16.03
CA ASN A 279 1.26 -73.66 16.28
C ASN A 279 1.62 -72.35 17.02
N PHE A 280 0.80 -71.91 17.98
CA PHE A 280 1.07 -70.71 18.78
C PHE A 280 2.37 -70.82 19.57
N GLY A 281 3.24 -69.81 19.51
CA GLY A 281 4.58 -69.88 20.10
C GLY A 281 5.61 -70.56 19.19
N ARG A 282 5.29 -70.79 17.92
CA ARG A 282 6.26 -71.29 16.92
C ARG A 282 7.48 -70.39 16.80
N ASN A 283 7.27 -69.08 16.87
CA ASN A 283 8.30 -68.07 16.98
C ASN A 283 7.89 -67.02 18.03
N VAL A 284 8.85 -66.53 18.80
CA VAL A 284 8.66 -65.48 19.81
C VAL A 284 9.74 -64.43 19.64
N TYR A 285 9.39 -63.17 19.87
CA TYR A 285 10.32 -62.05 19.81
C TYR A 285 9.94 -61.01 20.87
N ILE A 286 10.90 -60.58 21.68
CA ILE A 286 10.71 -59.57 22.72
C ILE A 286 11.52 -58.31 22.36
N TYR A 287 10.84 -57.17 22.36
CA TYR A 287 11.46 -55.89 22.04
C TYR A 287 10.84 -54.79 22.89
N ASP A 288 11.66 -54.18 23.74
CA ASP A 288 11.22 -53.16 24.70
C ASP A 288 10.02 -53.68 25.53
N ASP A 289 8.92 -52.95 25.60
CA ASP A 289 7.71 -53.39 26.31
C ASP A 289 6.82 -54.35 25.49
N PHE A 290 7.20 -54.72 24.27
CA PHE A 290 6.39 -55.56 23.38
C PHE A 290 6.88 -57.01 23.34
N LEU A 291 5.91 -57.92 23.26
CA LEU A 291 6.12 -59.34 23.00
C LEU A 291 5.29 -59.76 21.79
N PHE A 292 5.95 -60.34 20.80
CA PHE A 292 5.36 -60.85 19.57
C PHE A 292 5.34 -62.38 19.60
N ILE A 293 4.17 -62.97 19.38
CA ILE A 293 3.99 -64.43 19.40
C ILE A 293 3.37 -64.87 18.08
N THR A 294 4.06 -65.74 17.37
CA THR A 294 3.59 -66.29 16.09
C THR A 294 2.71 -67.51 16.30
N ALA A 295 1.55 -67.52 15.64
CA ALA A 295 0.74 -68.70 15.35
C ALA A 295 0.86 -68.98 13.85
N LEU A 296 1.76 -69.89 13.50
CA LEU A 296 2.30 -69.98 12.15
C LEU A 296 1.25 -70.45 11.13
N ASP A 297 0.35 -71.35 11.52
CA ASP A 297 -0.60 -71.98 10.59
C ASP A 297 -1.90 -71.16 10.46
N ALA A 298 -2.18 -70.23 11.39
CA ALA A 298 -3.18 -69.18 11.18
C ALA A 298 -2.62 -67.91 10.51
N ASP A 299 -1.34 -67.89 10.11
CA ASP A 299 -0.67 -66.75 9.48
C ASP A 299 -0.78 -65.45 10.31
N LYS A 300 -0.62 -65.58 11.63
CA LYS A 300 -0.82 -64.49 12.61
C LYS A 300 0.38 -64.28 13.52
N VAL A 301 0.58 -63.00 13.87
CA VAL A 301 1.43 -62.59 14.98
C VAL A 301 0.58 -61.83 15.98
N TYR A 302 0.49 -62.36 17.20
CA TYR A 302 -0.17 -61.70 18.32
C TYR A 302 0.81 -60.77 19.02
N VAL A 303 0.39 -59.53 19.24
CA VAL A 303 1.18 -58.49 19.90
C VAL A 303 0.67 -58.32 21.33
N TYR A 304 1.56 -58.46 22.28
CA TYR A 304 1.33 -58.22 23.69
C TYR A 304 2.20 -57.05 24.15
N LYS A 305 1.70 -56.29 25.11
CA LYS A 305 2.44 -55.19 25.73
C LYS A 305 2.52 -55.39 27.23
N TYR A 306 3.67 -55.09 27.82
CA TYR A 306 3.85 -55.16 29.26
C TYR A 306 3.00 -54.08 29.95
N ASN A 307 2.12 -54.53 30.85
CA ASN A 307 1.31 -53.64 31.67
C ASN A 307 1.94 -53.53 33.05
N THR A 308 2.49 -52.36 33.37
CA THR A 308 3.18 -52.11 34.65
C THR A 308 2.26 -52.21 35.87
N ALA A 309 0.95 -52.05 35.71
CA ALA A 309 -0.01 -52.14 36.81
C ALA A 309 -0.31 -53.60 37.20
N THR A 310 -0.39 -54.50 36.22
CA THR A 310 -0.62 -55.93 36.45
C THR A 310 0.68 -56.74 36.52
N ALA A 311 1.79 -56.14 36.10
CA ALA A 311 3.10 -56.76 35.95
C ALA A 311 3.10 -57.96 34.97
N LEU A 312 2.19 -57.96 34.00
CA LEU A 312 1.99 -59.02 33.00
C LEU A 312 1.95 -58.44 31.58
N TYR A 313 2.25 -59.28 30.59
CA TYR A 313 2.03 -58.97 29.18
C TYR A 313 0.57 -59.21 28.80
N GLU A 314 -0.08 -58.20 28.23
CA GLU A 314 -1.50 -58.24 27.85
C GLU A 314 -1.66 -58.05 26.34
N ALA A 315 -2.59 -58.78 25.73
CA ALA A 315 -2.82 -58.72 24.28
C ALA A 315 -3.33 -57.33 23.87
N THR A 316 -2.73 -56.74 22.84
CA THR A 316 -3.06 -55.41 22.32
C THR A 316 -3.51 -55.47 20.88
N GLN A 317 -2.79 -56.23 20.05
CA GLN A 317 -3.01 -56.26 18.60
C GLN A 317 -2.86 -57.68 18.03
N THR A 318 -3.42 -57.91 16.85
CA THR A 318 -3.14 -59.11 16.03
C THR A 318 -2.79 -58.67 14.61
N LEU A 319 -1.59 -59.02 14.17
CA LEU A 319 -1.10 -58.79 12.82
C LEU A 319 -1.36 -60.02 11.97
N VAL A 320 -1.86 -59.82 10.76
CA VAL A 320 -2.23 -60.90 9.83
C VAL A 320 -1.42 -60.74 8.55
N GLY A 321 -0.85 -61.84 8.06
CA GLY A 321 -0.06 -61.85 6.83
C GLY A 321 -0.46 -62.95 5.85
N ALA A 322 0.49 -63.34 5.00
CA ALA A 322 0.34 -64.46 4.07
C ALA A 322 0.94 -65.75 4.65
N LEU A 323 0.93 -66.83 3.87
CA LEU A 323 1.39 -68.16 4.30
C LEU A 323 2.75 -68.12 5.02
N PHE A 324 2.80 -68.72 6.22
CA PHE A 324 3.95 -68.74 7.11
C PHE A 324 4.41 -67.35 7.59
N PHE A 325 3.46 -66.47 7.88
CA PHE A 325 3.73 -65.16 8.48
C PHE A 325 4.26 -65.28 9.92
N GLY A 326 5.24 -64.45 10.29
CA GLY A 326 5.85 -64.47 11.63
C GLY A 326 7.08 -65.39 11.75
N THR A 327 7.58 -65.92 10.64
CA THR A 327 8.71 -66.87 10.63
C THR A 327 10.02 -66.27 11.10
N SER A 328 10.18 -64.97 10.92
CA SER A 328 11.26 -64.17 11.48
C SER A 328 10.70 -62.78 11.84
N MET A 329 11.22 -62.17 12.89
CA MET A 329 10.75 -60.88 13.39
C MET A 329 11.92 -60.10 13.97
N GLN A 330 12.00 -58.82 13.66
CA GLN A 330 13.00 -57.89 14.19
C GLN A 330 12.40 -56.48 14.27
N ALA A 331 12.71 -55.75 15.33
CA ALA A 331 12.25 -54.38 15.53
C ALA A 331 13.40 -53.48 15.97
N GLU A 332 13.35 -52.22 15.54
CA GLU A 332 14.27 -51.16 15.92
C GLU A 332 13.52 -49.82 15.89
N ASN A 333 13.61 -49.06 16.98
CA ASN A 333 12.84 -47.84 17.19
C ASN A 333 11.33 -48.08 16.98
N ASN A 334 10.73 -47.37 16.04
CA ASN A 334 9.31 -47.47 15.69
C ASN A 334 9.05 -48.39 14.49
N MET A 335 10.02 -49.18 14.04
CA MET A 335 9.85 -50.05 12.87
C MET A 335 9.97 -51.53 13.25
N LEU A 336 9.07 -52.34 12.71
CA LEU A 336 9.01 -53.79 12.89
C LEU A 336 8.99 -54.46 11.51
N ALA A 337 9.88 -55.40 11.28
CA ALA A 337 9.90 -56.22 10.08
C ALA A 337 9.50 -57.67 10.43
N ILE A 338 8.62 -58.26 9.64
CA ILE A 338 8.10 -59.61 9.82
C ILE A 338 8.26 -60.40 8.52
N GLY A 339 8.94 -61.53 8.58
CA GLY A 339 9.12 -62.45 7.45
C GLY A 339 7.92 -63.38 7.22
N SER A 340 7.64 -63.65 5.95
CA SER A 340 6.63 -64.61 5.49
C SER A 340 7.18 -65.38 4.29
N TYR A 341 7.98 -66.41 4.55
CA TYR A 341 8.68 -67.13 3.48
C TYR A 341 7.74 -67.92 2.54
N GLY A 342 6.50 -68.19 2.97
CA GLY A 342 5.48 -68.83 2.13
C GLY A 342 4.66 -67.86 1.28
N ALA A 343 4.87 -66.54 1.44
CA ALA A 343 4.09 -65.55 0.70
C ALA A 343 4.29 -65.65 -0.81
N ASN A 344 3.22 -65.39 -1.56
CA ASN A 344 3.34 -65.24 -3.01
C ASN A 344 3.84 -63.82 -3.36
N ALA A 345 4.68 -63.75 -4.38
CA ALA A 345 5.05 -62.50 -5.05
C ALA A 345 4.11 -62.26 -6.26
N ILE A 346 3.86 -60.99 -6.59
CA ILE A 346 3.05 -60.60 -7.75
C ILE A 346 3.92 -59.78 -8.70
N ILE A 347 4.17 -60.32 -9.91
CA ILE A 347 4.92 -59.62 -10.98
C ILE A 347 4.06 -59.58 -12.24
N GLY A 348 3.84 -58.40 -12.81
CA GLY A 348 3.10 -58.26 -14.07
C GLY A 348 1.68 -58.85 -14.05
N GLY A 349 1.06 -58.96 -12.87
CA GLY A 349 -0.25 -59.59 -12.66
C GLY A 349 -0.22 -61.12 -12.50
N GLN A 350 0.95 -61.77 -12.54
CA GLN A 350 1.09 -63.20 -12.26
C GLN A 350 1.55 -63.44 -10.82
N SER A 351 0.94 -64.43 -10.16
CA SER A 351 1.31 -64.87 -8.81
C SER A 351 2.40 -65.92 -8.90
N ILE A 352 3.55 -65.63 -8.30
CA ILE A 352 4.67 -66.55 -8.15
C ILE A 352 4.56 -67.17 -6.76
N GLY A 353 4.38 -68.50 -6.72
CA GLY A 353 4.08 -69.25 -5.49
C GLY A 353 5.27 -69.30 -4.54
N GLN A 354 5.06 -68.98 -3.26
CA GLN A 354 6.06 -69.16 -2.18
C GLN A 354 7.44 -68.52 -2.44
N ALA A 355 7.47 -67.40 -3.17
CA ALA A 355 8.70 -66.61 -3.34
C ALA A 355 9.16 -65.96 -2.01
N GLY A 356 8.23 -65.77 -1.08
CA GLY A 356 8.45 -65.12 0.21
C GLY A 356 8.31 -63.61 0.16
N ALA A 357 8.09 -62.99 1.33
CA ALA A 357 7.94 -61.55 1.47
C ALA A 357 8.31 -61.08 2.88
N ILE A 358 8.50 -59.76 3.02
CA ILE A 358 8.70 -59.08 4.29
C ILE A 358 7.57 -58.06 4.47
N TYR A 359 6.96 -58.03 5.64
CA TYR A 359 5.95 -57.04 6.00
C TYR A 359 6.58 -56.08 7.00
N VAL A 360 6.57 -54.79 6.66
CA VAL A 360 7.17 -53.73 7.45
C VAL A 360 6.06 -52.92 8.08
N TYR A 361 6.13 -52.74 9.39
CA TYR A 361 5.18 -52.00 10.19
C TYR A 361 5.87 -50.81 10.86
N GLU A 362 5.09 -49.74 11.06
CA GLU A 362 5.48 -48.57 11.84
C GLU A 362 4.57 -48.43 13.07
N LEU A 363 5.15 -48.10 14.23
CA LEU A 363 4.41 -47.86 15.47
C LEU A 363 3.83 -46.45 15.46
N ASP A 364 2.50 -46.35 15.49
CA ASP A 364 1.80 -45.06 15.46
C ASP A 364 1.73 -44.38 16.84
N SER A 365 1.20 -43.15 16.87
CA SER A 365 1.03 -42.37 18.11
C SER A 365 0.09 -43.00 19.14
N ASN A 366 -0.75 -43.96 18.74
CA ASN A 366 -1.64 -44.70 19.61
C ASN A 366 -1.00 -45.98 20.16
N MET A 367 0.29 -46.22 19.87
CA MET A 367 1.03 -47.42 20.22
C MET A 367 0.53 -48.69 19.51
N GLU A 368 0.00 -48.55 18.30
CA GLU A 368 -0.44 -49.66 17.43
C GLU A 368 0.48 -49.79 16.21
N TRP A 369 0.79 -51.03 15.78
CA TRP A 369 1.64 -51.28 14.62
C TRP A 369 0.83 -51.20 13.32
N GLN A 370 1.15 -50.25 12.46
CA GLN A 370 0.49 -50.04 11.16
C GLN A 370 1.35 -50.58 10.02
N LEU A 371 0.74 -51.32 9.08
CA LEU A 371 1.48 -51.84 7.93
C LEU A 371 1.94 -50.67 7.04
N LEU A 372 3.25 -50.49 6.93
CA LEU A 372 3.89 -49.50 6.08
C LEU A 372 4.05 -50.04 4.64
N GLN A 373 4.64 -51.23 4.49
CA GLN A 373 4.96 -51.78 3.18
C GLN A 373 5.07 -53.32 3.20
N LYS A 374 4.68 -53.98 2.11
CA LYS A 374 5.06 -55.37 1.80
C LYS A 374 6.20 -55.36 0.78
N LEU A 375 7.34 -55.96 1.12
CA LEU A 375 8.53 -56.06 0.29
C LEU A 375 8.61 -57.44 -0.37
N ASN A 376 8.89 -57.45 -1.67
CA ASN A 376 9.37 -58.61 -2.41
C ASN A 376 10.74 -58.24 -2.97
N HIS A 377 11.59 -59.23 -3.25
CA HIS A 377 12.83 -58.97 -3.99
C HIS A 377 12.54 -58.75 -5.48
N HIS A 378 13.51 -58.19 -6.23
CA HIS A 378 13.33 -57.76 -7.62
C HIS A 378 13.27 -58.92 -8.63
N ASP A 379 13.81 -60.09 -8.26
CA ASP A 379 13.84 -61.32 -9.06
C ASP A 379 13.09 -62.51 -8.41
N PRO A 380 11.81 -62.40 -8.00
CA PRO A 380 11.08 -63.50 -7.36
C PRO A 380 10.94 -64.72 -8.26
N HIS A 381 11.40 -65.87 -7.78
CA HIS A 381 11.11 -67.18 -8.33
C HIS A 381 10.28 -68.00 -7.33
N ALA A 382 9.65 -69.05 -7.84
CA ALA A 382 8.86 -69.92 -6.99
C ALA A 382 9.78 -70.61 -5.98
N TYR A 383 9.38 -70.63 -4.71
CA TYR A 383 10.10 -71.27 -3.62
C TYR A 383 11.39 -70.58 -3.15
N ASP A 384 11.71 -69.34 -3.53
CA ASP A 384 12.93 -68.65 -3.05
C ASP A 384 12.95 -68.42 -1.52
N ALA A 385 11.77 -68.36 -0.91
CA ALA A 385 11.57 -68.28 0.53
C ALA A 385 12.16 -67.02 1.20
N LEU A 386 12.02 -65.85 0.56
CA LEU A 386 12.41 -64.56 1.14
C LEU A 386 11.75 -64.32 2.51
N GLY A 387 12.55 -63.89 3.47
CA GLY A 387 12.09 -63.56 4.82
C GLY A 387 12.28 -64.69 5.83
N VAL A 388 12.96 -65.78 5.46
CA VAL A 388 13.29 -66.86 6.41
C VAL A 388 14.34 -66.44 7.44
N GLY A 389 15.37 -65.71 7.00
CA GLY A 389 16.28 -64.96 7.86
C GLY A 389 15.92 -63.48 7.77
N LEU A 390 15.99 -62.75 8.88
CA LEU A 390 15.66 -61.32 8.90
C LEU A 390 16.50 -60.59 9.93
N SER A 391 16.99 -59.41 9.56
CA SER A 391 17.66 -58.47 10.45
C SER A 391 17.27 -57.05 10.10
N LEU A 392 17.11 -56.20 11.12
CA LEU A 392 16.84 -54.79 10.98
C LEU A 392 17.88 -53.99 11.77
N SER A 393 18.59 -53.08 11.10
CA SER A 393 19.53 -52.17 11.77
C SER A 393 19.73 -50.87 10.97
N ASN A 394 19.63 -49.74 11.66
CA ASN A 394 19.72 -48.39 11.10
C ASN A 394 18.79 -48.22 9.89
N GLN A 395 17.51 -48.59 10.03
CA GLN A 395 16.50 -48.52 8.97
C GLN A 395 16.83 -49.32 7.69
N ARG A 396 17.78 -50.26 7.76
CA ARG A 396 18.06 -51.23 6.70
C ARG A 396 17.57 -52.60 7.13
N ILE A 397 16.78 -53.21 6.26
CA ILE A 397 16.29 -54.57 6.44
C ILE A 397 17.13 -55.48 5.57
N VAL A 398 17.63 -56.57 6.14
CA VAL A 398 18.22 -57.66 5.36
C VAL A 398 17.39 -58.89 5.56
N ALA A 399 16.96 -59.50 4.47
CA ALA A 399 16.24 -60.75 4.49
C ALA A 399 16.99 -61.82 3.71
N GLY A 400 16.98 -63.04 4.23
CA GLY A 400 17.47 -64.20 3.53
C GLY A 400 16.41 -64.86 2.66
N ALA A 401 16.85 -65.41 1.54
CA ALA A 401 16.10 -66.26 0.62
C ALA A 401 16.97 -67.50 0.34
N TYR A 402 16.90 -68.49 1.24
CA TYR A 402 17.88 -69.58 1.27
C TYR A 402 17.74 -70.63 0.15
N TYR A 403 16.68 -70.52 -0.67
CA TYR A 403 16.36 -71.42 -1.77
C TYR A 403 16.53 -70.71 -3.11
N GLN A 404 17.03 -69.47 -3.07
CA GLN A 404 17.34 -68.70 -4.25
C GLN A 404 18.53 -69.34 -4.99
N ASP A 405 18.37 -69.49 -6.31
CA ASP A 405 19.32 -70.24 -7.14
C ASP A 405 20.35 -69.39 -7.90
N THR A 406 20.13 -68.11 -8.16
CA THR A 406 21.00 -67.26 -9.02
C THR A 406 22.01 -66.41 -8.24
N ASP A 407 23.10 -66.02 -8.91
CA ASP A 407 24.12 -65.15 -8.32
C ASP A 407 23.64 -63.69 -8.19
N SER A 408 24.52 -62.79 -7.74
CA SER A 408 24.19 -61.37 -7.52
C SER A 408 23.84 -60.60 -8.80
N ASN A 409 24.09 -61.17 -9.98
CA ASN A 409 23.70 -60.59 -11.28
C ASN A 409 22.51 -61.34 -11.90
N ASP A 410 21.82 -62.16 -11.11
CA ASP A 410 20.70 -63.01 -11.50
C ASP A 410 21.03 -64.04 -12.59
N ASN A 411 22.30 -64.45 -12.65
CA ASN A 411 22.80 -65.45 -13.57
C ASN A 411 23.24 -66.72 -12.82
N ASN A 412 23.78 -67.70 -13.55
CA ASN A 412 24.45 -68.88 -12.99
C ASN A 412 23.67 -69.60 -11.89
N PRO A 413 22.53 -70.24 -12.22
CA PRO A 413 21.70 -70.93 -11.24
C PRO A 413 22.42 -72.15 -10.63
N ILE A 414 22.37 -72.26 -9.30
CA ILE A 414 22.84 -73.38 -8.47
C ILE A 414 21.72 -73.65 -7.45
N ASP A 415 21.14 -74.86 -7.50
CA ASP A 415 19.96 -75.22 -6.69
C ASP A 415 20.21 -74.92 -5.21
N LYS A 416 19.41 -74.01 -4.66
CA LYS A 416 19.37 -73.61 -3.25
C LYS A 416 20.73 -73.21 -2.67
N ALA A 417 21.57 -72.58 -3.48
CA ALA A 417 22.77 -71.93 -2.99
C ALA A 417 22.44 -70.83 -1.97
N GLY A 418 21.33 -70.12 -2.19
CA GLY A 418 20.77 -69.11 -1.31
C GLY A 418 21.36 -67.71 -1.52
N ALA A 419 20.60 -66.71 -1.08
CA ALA A 419 20.95 -65.29 -1.19
C ALA A 419 20.43 -64.49 0.02
N THR A 420 20.94 -63.27 0.17
CA THR A 420 20.37 -62.25 1.05
C THR A 420 20.08 -60.97 0.28
N TYR A 421 18.96 -60.34 0.60
CA TYR A 421 18.47 -59.12 -0.03
C TYR A 421 18.42 -57.99 0.99
N MET A 422 18.94 -56.83 0.61
CA MET A 422 18.98 -55.64 1.44
C MET A 422 18.00 -54.59 0.95
N PHE A 423 17.11 -54.17 1.83
CA PHE A 423 16.18 -53.08 1.61
C PHE A 423 16.57 -51.89 2.47
N GLN A 424 16.61 -50.71 1.86
CA GLN A 424 16.93 -49.47 2.55
C GLN A 424 15.86 -48.44 2.25
N LEU A 425 15.52 -47.66 3.27
CA LEU A 425 14.61 -46.55 3.12
C LEU A 425 15.26 -45.52 2.18
N GLN A 426 14.63 -45.24 1.05
CA GLN A 426 15.13 -44.17 0.20
C GLN A 426 14.77 -42.84 0.89
N ALA A 427 15.78 -42.01 1.18
CA ALA A 427 15.51 -40.64 1.58
C ALA A 427 14.68 -39.98 0.46
N PRO A 428 13.56 -39.30 0.80
CA PRO A 428 12.75 -38.65 -0.22
C PRO A 428 13.64 -37.72 -1.05
N ASN A 429 13.40 -37.68 -2.36
CA ASN A 429 14.09 -36.71 -3.20
C ASN A 429 13.79 -35.32 -2.64
N PRO A 430 14.81 -34.46 -2.44
CA PRO A 430 14.57 -33.12 -1.96
C PRO A 430 13.64 -32.40 -2.95
N VAL A 431 12.64 -31.71 -2.43
CA VAL A 431 11.68 -30.94 -3.23
C VAL A 431 11.86 -29.48 -2.87
N ILE A 432 11.80 -28.59 -3.87
CA ILE A 432 11.79 -27.15 -3.60
C ILE A 432 10.47 -26.83 -2.90
N ALA A 433 10.53 -26.49 -1.61
CA ALA A 433 9.33 -26.32 -0.79
C ALA A 433 8.46 -25.16 -1.28
N TYR A 434 9.11 -24.03 -1.56
CA TYR A 434 8.50 -22.85 -2.17
C TYR A 434 9.43 -22.26 -3.23
N PRO A 435 8.90 -21.66 -4.30
CA PRO A 435 9.71 -20.87 -5.23
C PRO A 435 10.52 -19.81 -4.46
N PRO A 436 11.84 -19.70 -4.67
CA PRO A 436 12.66 -18.65 -4.07
C PRO A 436 12.25 -17.27 -4.57
N GLU A 437 12.48 -16.25 -3.75
CA GLU A 437 12.18 -14.86 -4.09
C GLU A 437 13.32 -14.25 -4.93
N ASN A 438 12.95 -13.35 -5.85
CA ASN A 438 13.92 -12.53 -6.56
C ASN A 438 14.52 -11.50 -5.60
N LEU A 439 15.85 -11.35 -5.58
CA LEU A 439 16.53 -10.39 -4.71
C LEU A 439 16.82 -9.11 -5.48
N ASN A 440 16.31 -8.00 -5.00
CA ASN A 440 16.49 -6.69 -5.63
C ASN A 440 17.14 -5.74 -4.63
N LEU A 441 18.28 -5.17 -5.00
CA LEU A 441 18.98 -4.15 -4.20
C LEU A 441 19.07 -2.84 -4.97
N CYS A 442 19.29 -1.76 -4.25
CA CYS A 442 19.51 -0.45 -4.82
C CYS A 442 21.01 -0.23 -4.97
N ASP A 443 21.43 0.35 -6.09
CA ASP A 443 22.81 0.77 -6.32
C ASP A 443 23.13 1.95 -5.38
N THR A 444 23.59 1.66 -4.16
CA THR A 444 23.80 2.65 -3.09
C THR A 444 25.29 2.93 -2.86
N ASN A 445 26.15 2.03 -3.32
CA ASN A 445 27.59 2.13 -3.13
C ASN A 445 28.26 2.76 -4.36
N ALA A 446 28.95 3.89 -4.17
CA ALA A 446 29.74 4.49 -5.24
C ALA A 446 30.93 3.57 -5.62
N PRO A 447 31.22 3.35 -6.92
CA PRO A 447 30.57 3.93 -8.08
C PRO A 447 29.26 3.22 -8.45
N PHE A 448 28.23 4.00 -8.80
CA PHE A 448 26.93 3.51 -9.25
C PHE A 448 27.04 2.80 -10.61
N ASN A 449 27.45 1.55 -10.59
CA ASN A 449 27.90 0.77 -11.73
C ASN A 449 27.00 -0.46 -12.00
N GLY A 450 25.86 -0.56 -11.33
CA GLY A 450 24.94 -1.68 -11.43
C GLY A 450 25.43 -2.96 -10.75
N THR A 451 26.37 -2.86 -9.81
CA THR A 451 26.85 -3.99 -9.00
C THR A 451 26.60 -3.77 -7.51
N GLU A 452 26.09 -4.79 -6.82
CA GLU A 452 25.89 -4.79 -5.38
C GLU A 452 26.20 -6.17 -4.77
N GLU A 453 26.39 -6.19 -3.46
CA GLU A 453 26.60 -7.41 -2.67
C GLU A 453 25.27 -8.01 -2.21
N PHE A 454 24.99 -9.25 -2.61
CA PHE A 454 23.77 -9.99 -2.30
C PHE A 454 24.02 -11.14 -1.31
N ASP A 455 23.14 -11.26 -0.31
CA ASP A 455 23.01 -12.47 0.49
C ASP A 455 21.99 -13.42 -0.15
N LEU A 456 22.50 -14.39 -0.92
CA LEU A 456 21.70 -15.42 -1.58
C LEU A 456 21.03 -16.36 -0.57
N THR A 457 21.60 -16.50 0.64
CA THR A 457 21.14 -17.45 1.66
C THR A 457 19.81 -17.04 2.29
N LEU A 458 19.35 -15.80 2.06
CA LEU A 458 17.98 -15.37 2.37
C LEU A 458 16.92 -16.26 1.72
N ASN A 459 17.24 -16.93 0.61
CA ASN A 459 16.34 -17.89 -0.04
C ASN A 459 16.34 -19.29 0.59
N ASN A 460 17.25 -19.61 1.52
CA ASN A 460 17.30 -20.93 2.16
C ASN A 460 15.98 -21.37 2.81
N PRO A 461 15.27 -20.53 3.60
CA PRO A 461 14.01 -20.95 4.22
C PRO A 461 12.93 -21.34 3.21
N TYR A 462 12.86 -20.67 2.05
CA TYR A 462 11.91 -20.98 0.97
C TYR A 462 12.27 -22.28 0.25
N ILE A 463 13.56 -22.50 0.02
CA ILE A 463 14.05 -23.69 -0.67
C ILE A 463 13.90 -24.93 0.22
N ILE A 464 14.18 -24.82 1.52
CA ILE A 464 14.26 -25.95 2.47
C ILE A 464 12.91 -26.25 3.16
N ASP A 465 12.23 -25.23 3.68
CA ASP A 465 11.13 -25.35 4.66
C ASP A 465 11.50 -26.28 5.84
N ASN A 466 10.79 -27.40 6.04
CA ASN A 466 10.99 -28.33 7.14
C ASN A 466 11.84 -29.56 6.77
N GLN A 467 12.44 -29.59 5.57
CA GLN A 467 13.28 -30.71 5.15
C GLN A 467 14.56 -30.77 5.98
N THR A 468 14.81 -31.91 6.62
CA THR A 468 16.06 -32.22 7.31
C THR A 468 17.03 -32.94 6.36
N ASP A 469 18.32 -32.97 6.71
CA ASP A 469 19.35 -33.71 5.96
C ASP A 469 19.57 -33.26 4.50
N VAL A 470 19.37 -31.97 4.25
CA VAL A 470 19.58 -31.32 2.94
C VAL A 470 20.60 -30.17 3.04
N LEU A 471 21.26 -29.87 1.93
CA LEU A 471 22.20 -28.76 1.78
C LEU A 471 21.82 -27.90 0.57
N VAL A 472 21.84 -26.58 0.74
CA VAL A 472 21.65 -25.63 -0.38
C VAL A 472 23.00 -25.11 -0.85
N SER A 473 23.21 -25.11 -2.17
CA SER A 473 24.34 -24.48 -2.84
C SER A 473 23.85 -23.62 -4.02
N TYR A 474 24.61 -22.58 -4.39
CA TYR A 474 24.22 -21.62 -5.42
C TYR A 474 25.23 -21.60 -6.58
N TYR A 475 24.74 -21.35 -7.79
CA TYR A 475 25.51 -21.42 -9.04
C TYR A 475 25.11 -20.31 -9.99
N GLN A 476 26.04 -19.93 -10.88
CA GLN A 476 25.79 -18.92 -11.92
C GLN A 476 25.18 -19.51 -13.21
N SER A 477 25.13 -20.85 -13.34
CA SER A 477 24.55 -21.53 -14.50
C SER A 477 23.75 -22.77 -14.11
N GLN A 478 22.75 -23.11 -14.92
CA GLN A 478 21.96 -24.32 -14.73
C GLN A 478 22.82 -25.59 -14.82
N VAL A 479 23.73 -25.64 -15.80
CA VAL A 479 24.61 -26.80 -16.04
C VAL A 479 25.54 -27.04 -14.86
N ASP A 480 26.06 -25.97 -14.25
CA ASP A 480 26.89 -26.05 -13.05
C ASP A 480 26.09 -26.56 -11.84
N ALA A 481 24.83 -26.11 -11.68
CA ALA A 481 23.94 -26.62 -10.64
C ALA A 481 23.56 -28.10 -10.87
N GLU A 482 23.36 -28.54 -12.12
CA GLU A 482 23.07 -29.95 -12.46
C GLU A 482 24.26 -30.87 -12.18
N ASN A 483 25.49 -30.39 -12.41
CA ASN A 483 26.72 -31.18 -12.24
C ASN A 483 27.44 -30.93 -10.91
N ALA A 484 26.92 -30.04 -10.06
CA ALA A 484 27.55 -29.59 -8.81
C ALA A 484 28.99 -29.05 -9.00
N THR A 485 29.24 -28.33 -10.09
CA THR A 485 30.55 -27.73 -10.42
C THR A 485 30.52 -26.22 -10.25
N ASN A 486 31.66 -25.58 -9.93
CA ASN A 486 31.76 -24.11 -9.84
C ASN A 486 30.74 -23.44 -8.89
N ALA A 487 30.46 -24.06 -7.74
CA ALA A 487 29.58 -23.47 -6.73
C ALA A 487 30.09 -22.09 -6.26
N ILE A 488 29.16 -21.17 -6.00
CA ILE A 488 29.44 -19.86 -5.42
C ILE A 488 29.98 -20.06 -4.01
N GLY A 489 31.26 -19.74 -3.80
CA GLY A 489 31.96 -20.03 -2.54
C GLY A 489 31.53 -19.18 -1.35
N ASN A 490 31.01 -17.97 -1.58
CA ASN A 490 30.51 -17.08 -0.53
C ASN A 490 29.11 -16.56 -0.87
N PRO A 491 28.05 -17.36 -0.64
CA PRO A 491 26.69 -16.98 -1.01
C PRO A 491 26.09 -15.87 -0.13
N GLN A 492 26.65 -15.59 1.06
CA GLN A 492 26.17 -14.47 1.90
C GLN A 492 26.61 -13.08 1.40
N SER A 493 27.59 -13.04 0.49
CA SER A 493 28.29 -11.83 0.09
C SER A 493 28.69 -11.95 -1.40
N TYR A 494 27.70 -12.25 -2.23
CA TYR A 494 27.89 -12.50 -3.66
C TYR A 494 27.71 -11.21 -4.45
N ILE A 495 28.71 -10.83 -5.24
CA ILE A 495 28.64 -9.64 -6.11
C ILE A 495 28.19 -10.07 -7.52
N ASN A 496 27.15 -9.41 -8.04
CA ASN A 496 26.66 -9.71 -9.39
C ASN A 496 27.68 -9.32 -10.48
N THR A 497 27.70 -10.11 -11.55
CA THR A 497 28.58 -9.91 -12.73
C THR A 497 27.84 -9.36 -13.94
N SER A 498 26.51 -9.45 -13.91
CA SER A 498 25.59 -8.82 -14.86
C SER A 498 24.39 -8.27 -14.09
N ASN A 499 23.63 -7.38 -14.71
CA ASN A 499 22.43 -6.81 -14.09
C ASN A 499 21.29 -6.73 -15.12
N PRO A 500 20.18 -7.48 -14.94
CA PRO A 500 19.96 -8.52 -13.93
C PRO A 500 20.85 -9.77 -14.15
N GLN A 501 21.03 -10.58 -13.12
CA GLN A 501 21.73 -11.86 -13.18
C GLN A 501 20.81 -12.99 -12.67
N GLN A 502 20.77 -14.12 -13.39
CA GLN A 502 20.12 -15.34 -12.92
C GLN A 502 21.05 -16.13 -11.99
N ILE A 503 20.50 -16.64 -10.90
CA ILE A 503 21.17 -17.52 -9.94
C ILE A 503 20.38 -18.83 -9.83
N TYR A 504 21.09 -19.95 -9.76
CA TYR A 504 20.52 -21.27 -9.63
C TYR A 504 20.78 -21.81 -8.23
N GLY A 505 19.73 -22.16 -7.49
CA GLY A 505 19.81 -22.81 -6.19
C GLY A 505 19.66 -24.33 -6.35
N ARG A 506 20.60 -25.10 -5.82
CA ARG A 506 20.57 -26.57 -5.78
C ARG A 506 20.34 -27.03 -4.35
N LEU A 507 19.23 -27.71 -4.12
CA LEU A 507 18.91 -28.39 -2.87
C LEU A 507 19.32 -29.87 -3.02
N GLU A 508 20.36 -30.29 -2.31
CA GLU A 508 20.90 -31.65 -2.37
C GLU A 508 20.66 -32.40 -1.06
N SER A 509 20.23 -33.66 -1.15
CA SER A 509 20.17 -34.55 0.00
C SER A 509 21.58 -34.96 0.44
N THR A 510 21.89 -34.73 1.71
CA THR A 510 23.14 -35.19 2.34
C THR A 510 23.19 -36.71 2.55
N VAL A 511 22.05 -37.41 2.35
CA VAL A 511 21.92 -38.85 2.55
C VAL A 511 22.21 -39.63 1.27
N ASN A 512 21.64 -39.21 0.15
CA ASN A 512 21.67 -39.97 -1.11
C ASN A 512 22.16 -39.18 -2.34
N GLY A 513 22.50 -37.89 -2.20
CA GLY A 513 23.01 -37.05 -3.29
C GLY A 513 21.97 -36.69 -4.36
N SER A 514 20.71 -37.12 -4.22
CA SER A 514 19.61 -36.63 -5.06
C SER A 514 19.43 -35.13 -4.84
N PHE A 515 18.98 -34.42 -5.87
CA PHE A 515 18.87 -32.97 -5.81
C PHE A 515 17.68 -32.44 -6.59
N ALA A 516 17.24 -31.24 -6.20
CA ALA A 516 16.33 -30.40 -6.98
C ALA A 516 17.01 -29.06 -7.28
N ILE A 517 16.66 -28.48 -8.42
CA ILE A 517 17.18 -27.18 -8.85
C ILE A 517 16.03 -26.20 -8.97
N THR A 518 16.27 -25.00 -8.48
CA THR A 518 15.43 -23.82 -8.69
C THR A 518 16.29 -22.67 -9.20
N ASN A 519 15.66 -21.58 -9.59
CA ASN A 519 16.34 -20.36 -10.00
C ASN A 519 15.58 -19.12 -9.53
N PHE A 520 16.30 -18.02 -9.37
CA PHE A 520 15.78 -16.69 -9.08
C PHE A 520 16.74 -15.64 -9.64
N SER A 521 16.22 -14.46 -9.94
CA SER A 521 17.04 -13.35 -10.42
C SER A 521 17.51 -12.49 -9.26
N ILE A 522 18.77 -12.06 -9.33
CA ILE A 522 19.27 -10.92 -8.58
C ILE A 522 19.33 -9.71 -9.52
N SER A 523 18.92 -8.54 -9.04
CA SER A 523 19.00 -7.31 -9.82
C SER A 523 19.36 -6.11 -8.95
N VAL A 524 20.13 -5.21 -9.54
CA VAL A 524 20.49 -3.92 -8.96
C VAL A 524 19.66 -2.86 -9.66
N ASN A 525 18.72 -2.28 -8.95
CA ASN A 525 17.88 -1.23 -9.50
C ASN A 525 18.67 0.08 -9.57
N GLY A 526 18.47 0.82 -10.66
CA GLY A 526 19.21 2.06 -10.95
C GLY A 526 19.02 3.12 -9.87
N THR A 527 20.03 3.98 -9.72
CA THR A 527 20.04 5.07 -8.74
C THR A 527 18.87 6.03 -8.95
N VAL A 528 18.10 6.26 -7.88
CA VAL A 528 17.32 7.47 -7.77
C VAL A 528 18.29 8.60 -7.46
N THR A 529 18.30 9.66 -8.24
CA THR A 529 19.18 10.81 -8.00
C THR A 529 18.35 12.04 -7.73
N ILE A 530 18.70 12.78 -6.68
CA ILE A 530 18.19 14.13 -6.44
C ILE A 530 19.37 15.09 -6.68
N PRO A 531 19.20 16.15 -7.49
CA PRO A 531 20.24 17.16 -7.65
C PRO A 531 20.69 17.74 -6.30
N THR A 532 22.00 17.85 -6.09
CA THR A 532 22.57 18.27 -4.78
C THR A 532 22.49 19.78 -4.52
N ASN A 533 21.96 20.58 -5.44
CA ASN A 533 21.94 22.04 -5.35
C ASN A 533 20.54 22.61 -5.68
N LEU A 534 19.53 22.14 -4.96
CA LEU A 534 18.17 22.68 -5.05
C LEU A 534 18.15 24.12 -4.52
N GLN A 535 17.54 25.03 -5.28
CA GLN A 535 17.44 26.43 -4.87
C GLN A 535 16.45 26.60 -3.70
N PRO A 536 16.67 27.57 -2.80
CA PRO A 536 15.71 27.85 -1.73
C PRO A 536 14.36 28.30 -2.29
N ILE A 537 13.27 28.11 -1.53
CA ILE A 537 12.00 28.80 -1.78
C ILE A 537 11.96 30.01 -0.86
N VAL A 538 11.71 31.19 -1.43
CA VAL A 538 11.82 32.47 -0.74
C VAL A 538 10.47 33.18 -0.78
N ASN A 539 9.87 33.47 0.39
CA ASN A 539 8.60 34.19 0.53
C ASN A 539 8.75 35.30 1.59
N CYS A 540 7.87 36.30 1.57
CA CYS A 540 7.87 37.36 2.57
C CYS A 540 7.15 36.94 3.85
N HIS A 541 7.59 37.49 4.99
CA HIS A 541 7.05 37.19 6.30
C HIS A 541 5.60 37.66 6.42
N THR A 542 4.84 37.01 7.29
CA THR A 542 3.47 37.41 7.66
C THR A 542 3.29 37.21 9.16
N ASP A 543 2.47 38.05 9.80
CA ASP A 543 2.30 38.07 11.27
C ASP A 543 1.71 36.77 11.86
N GLY A 544 1.27 35.82 11.02
CA GLY A 544 0.75 34.50 11.40
C GLY A 544 1.64 33.31 11.02
N GLY A 545 2.85 33.54 10.49
CA GLY A 545 3.74 32.52 9.96
C GLY A 545 3.68 32.42 8.43
N THR A 546 4.84 32.23 7.80
CA THR A 546 4.97 32.28 6.34
C THR A 546 4.58 30.96 5.71
N VAL A 547 3.62 31.01 4.77
CA VAL A 547 3.16 29.85 4.00
C VAL A 547 4.08 29.63 2.81
N PHE A 548 4.52 28.39 2.59
CA PHE A 548 5.34 27.93 1.49
C PHE A 548 4.66 26.79 0.74
N ASN A 549 4.66 26.86 -0.60
CA ASN A 549 4.30 25.74 -1.45
C ASN A 549 5.56 24.95 -1.84
N LEU A 550 5.82 23.86 -1.13
CA LEU A 550 6.99 23.00 -1.32
C LEU A 550 7.00 22.32 -2.69
N THR A 551 5.81 22.13 -3.30
CA THR A 551 5.66 21.46 -4.59
C THR A 551 6.26 22.24 -5.75
N LEU A 552 6.59 23.53 -5.56
CA LEU A 552 7.31 24.33 -6.55
C LEU A 552 8.69 23.75 -6.91
N ARG A 553 9.30 22.97 -6.01
CA ARG A 553 10.58 22.29 -6.26
C ARG A 553 10.41 20.88 -6.85
N ALA A 554 9.18 20.38 -7.02
CA ALA A 554 8.96 19.02 -7.48
C ALA A 554 9.64 18.72 -8.83
N GLY A 555 9.55 19.65 -9.80
CA GLY A 555 10.21 19.50 -11.10
C GLY A 555 11.73 19.37 -10.99
N ASP A 556 12.35 20.24 -10.17
CA ASP A 556 13.80 20.21 -9.91
C ASP A 556 14.22 18.91 -9.20
N ILE A 557 13.39 18.41 -8.28
CA ILE A 557 13.63 17.17 -7.54
C ILE A 557 13.53 15.95 -8.46
N TYR A 558 12.53 15.90 -9.35
CA TYR A 558 12.41 14.84 -10.35
C TYR A 558 13.56 14.87 -11.36
N GLY A 559 14.03 16.06 -11.75
CA GLY A 559 15.06 16.22 -12.77
C GLY A 559 14.64 15.57 -14.10
N SER A 560 15.45 14.66 -14.63
CA SER A 560 15.12 13.91 -15.86
C SER A 560 14.29 12.65 -15.61
N GLN A 561 13.91 12.35 -14.37
CA GLN A 561 13.19 11.13 -14.00
C GLN A 561 11.67 11.31 -14.19
N PRO A 562 10.95 10.38 -14.83
CA PRO A 562 9.51 10.53 -15.09
C PRO A 562 8.68 10.53 -13.80
N PRO A 563 7.86 11.57 -13.50
CA PRO A 563 7.10 11.63 -12.25
C PRO A 563 6.13 10.46 -12.01
N SER A 564 5.64 9.78 -13.06
CA SER A 564 4.74 8.62 -12.93
C SER A 564 5.38 7.41 -12.25
N ASP A 565 6.70 7.32 -12.33
CA ASP A 565 7.44 6.13 -11.91
C ASP A 565 7.96 6.29 -10.47
N TYR A 566 7.72 7.44 -9.85
CA TYR A 566 8.26 7.81 -8.54
C TYR A 566 7.19 8.37 -7.59
N SER A 567 7.48 8.33 -6.30
CA SER A 567 6.74 8.97 -5.22
C SER A 567 7.65 9.97 -4.53
N LEU A 568 7.15 11.20 -4.36
CA LEU A 568 7.88 12.32 -3.76
C LEU A 568 7.17 12.75 -2.47
N ASN A 569 7.88 12.64 -1.34
CA ASN A 569 7.41 13.08 -0.03
C ASN A 569 8.36 14.11 0.59
N TYR A 570 7.85 14.95 1.48
CA TYR A 570 8.55 16.04 2.15
C TYR A 570 8.54 15.83 3.67
N PHE A 571 9.62 16.22 4.36
CA PHE A 571 9.84 15.95 5.78
C PHE A 571 10.58 17.11 6.46
N GLU A 572 10.35 17.28 7.76
CA GLU A 572 11.06 18.27 8.58
C GLU A 572 12.44 17.77 9.06
N ALA A 573 12.67 16.45 9.05
CA ALA A 573 13.90 15.83 9.53
C ALA A 573 14.47 14.80 8.54
N LEU A 574 15.81 14.73 8.44
CA LEU A 574 16.52 13.77 7.59
C LEU A 574 16.20 12.32 7.96
N ALA A 575 16.16 12.00 9.26
CA ALA A 575 15.87 10.65 9.74
C ALA A 575 14.48 10.16 9.32
N ASP A 576 13.51 11.07 9.28
CA ASP A 576 12.14 10.80 8.83
C ASP A 576 12.09 10.60 7.31
N ALA A 577 12.82 11.40 6.53
CA ALA A 577 12.98 11.18 5.09
C ALA A 577 13.67 9.83 4.76
N GLN A 578 14.64 9.41 5.56
CA GLN A 578 15.33 8.13 5.40
C GLN A 578 14.43 6.93 5.73
N SER A 579 13.61 7.05 6.77
CA SER A 579 12.70 5.99 7.24
C SER A 579 11.28 6.08 6.64
N ASN A 580 10.99 7.11 5.85
CA ASN A 580 9.68 7.46 5.30
C ASN A 580 8.58 7.57 6.38
N ASN A 581 8.92 8.15 7.52
CA ASN A 581 8.00 8.33 8.65
C ASN A 581 7.49 9.77 8.71
N SER A 582 6.22 9.95 9.08
CA SER A 582 5.61 11.28 9.30
C SER A 582 5.83 12.30 8.15
N PRO A 583 5.45 11.98 6.90
CA PRO A 583 5.56 12.95 5.81
C PRO A 583 4.65 14.17 6.08
N ILE A 584 5.09 15.34 5.62
CA ILE A 584 4.29 16.57 5.65
C ILE A 584 3.00 16.33 4.87
N ALA A 585 1.87 16.44 5.55
CA ALA A 585 0.57 16.01 5.03
C ALA A 585 0.07 16.87 3.86
N ASP A 586 0.32 18.18 3.91
CA ASP A 586 0.00 19.12 2.84
C ASP A 586 1.24 19.95 2.47
N PRO A 587 2.01 19.52 1.48
CA PRO A 587 3.19 20.25 1.04
C PRO A 587 2.86 21.52 0.25
N SER A 588 1.59 21.79 -0.07
CA SER A 588 1.22 23.01 -0.81
C SER A 588 0.98 24.23 0.10
N LEU A 589 0.78 23.99 1.41
CA LEU A 589 0.44 25.00 2.42
C LEU A 589 1.28 24.83 3.70
N TYR A 590 2.59 24.63 3.56
CA TYR A 590 3.47 24.43 4.71
C TYR A 590 3.81 25.75 5.40
N VAL A 591 3.70 25.84 6.73
CA VAL A 591 3.89 27.10 7.49
C VAL A 591 5.13 27.02 8.36
N ILE A 592 5.98 28.05 8.31
CA ILE A 592 7.08 28.21 9.27
C ILE A 592 6.88 29.45 10.14
N MET A 593 7.30 29.35 11.40
CA MET A 593 7.25 30.44 12.38
C MET A 593 8.57 31.19 12.53
N GLY A 594 9.63 30.73 11.86
CA GLY A 594 10.98 31.30 11.91
C GLY A 594 11.39 31.95 10.58
N SER A 595 12.63 32.44 10.51
CA SER A 595 13.18 33.07 9.30
C SER A 595 13.72 32.06 8.28
N ASN A 596 14.07 30.84 8.70
CA ASN A 596 14.47 29.77 7.81
C ASN A 596 14.07 28.39 8.33
N GLN A 597 13.97 27.43 7.42
CA GLN A 597 13.71 26.02 7.73
C GLN A 597 14.24 25.13 6.59
N THR A 598 15.06 24.13 6.93
CA THR A 598 15.44 23.09 5.98
C THR A 598 14.28 22.10 5.80
N ILE A 599 13.95 21.80 4.55
CA ILE A 599 13.01 20.73 4.19
C ILE A 599 13.80 19.59 3.55
N TYR A 600 13.56 18.38 4.04
CA TYR A 600 14.11 17.15 3.49
C TYR A 600 13.10 16.51 2.55
N VAL A 601 13.58 15.94 1.46
CA VAL A 601 12.73 15.25 0.47
C VAL A 601 13.19 13.83 0.29
N ARG A 602 12.23 12.93 0.05
CA ARG A 602 12.47 11.55 -0.34
C ARG A 602 11.83 11.33 -1.70
N LEU A 603 12.66 11.04 -2.70
CA LEU A 603 12.20 10.58 -4.00
C LEU A 603 12.39 9.06 -4.06
N GLN A 604 11.32 8.31 -4.28
CA GLN A 604 11.33 6.85 -4.28
C GLN A 604 10.78 6.31 -5.60
N ASN A 605 11.49 5.40 -6.25
CA ASN A 605 11.00 4.71 -7.43
C ASN A 605 9.92 3.68 -7.02
N ASN A 606 8.74 3.77 -7.65
CA ASN A 606 7.55 2.99 -7.27
C ASN A 606 7.67 1.49 -7.59
N ALA A 607 8.50 1.13 -8.57
CA ALA A 607 8.70 -0.27 -8.96
C ALA A 607 9.76 -0.98 -8.12
N SER A 608 10.87 -0.28 -7.82
CA SER A 608 12.04 -0.86 -7.13
C SER A 608 12.07 -0.61 -5.62
N GLY A 609 11.35 0.40 -5.13
CA GLY A 609 11.46 0.84 -3.73
C GLY A 609 12.74 1.62 -3.40
N CYS A 610 13.67 1.73 -4.35
CA CYS A 610 14.89 2.51 -4.19
C CYS A 610 14.57 3.99 -4.03
N PHE A 611 15.31 4.68 -3.18
CA PHE A 611 15.08 6.07 -2.88
C PHE A 611 16.39 6.84 -2.72
N SER A 612 16.30 8.15 -2.93
CA SER A 612 17.33 9.09 -2.51
C SER A 612 16.69 10.15 -1.63
N THR A 613 17.49 10.70 -0.72
CA THR A 613 17.12 11.87 0.07
C THR A 613 17.87 13.09 -0.42
N GLY A 614 17.22 14.23 -0.41
CA GLY A 614 17.82 15.54 -0.67
C GLY A 614 17.24 16.58 0.29
N SER A 615 17.67 17.82 0.15
CA SER A 615 17.14 18.93 0.95
C SER A 615 17.18 20.24 0.19
N PHE A 616 16.32 21.17 0.58
CA PHE A 616 16.38 22.58 0.18
C PHE A 616 15.94 23.46 1.36
N GLU A 617 16.28 24.74 1.30
CA GLU A 617 15.96 25.71 2.35
C GLU A 617 14.67 26.49 2.03
N LEU A 618 13.92 26.81 3.07
CA LEU A 618 12.87 27.83 3.05
C LEU A 618 13.44 29.10 3.69
N GLU A 619 13.19 30.24 3.06
CA GLU A 619 13.64 31.54 3.56
C GLU A 619 12.45 32.50 3.62
N ALA A 620 12.08 32.90 4.84
CA ALA A 620 11.08 33.93 5.11
C ALA A 620 11.78 35.28 5.27
N LEU A 621 11.66 36.14 4.26
CA LEU A 621 12.25 37.48 4.27
C LEU A 621 11.40 38.45 5.10
N PRO A 622 12.00 39.32 5.92
CA PRO A 622 11.25 40.25 6.77
C PRO A 622 10.44 41.24 5.93
N LEU A 623 9.25 41.59 6.43
CA LEU A 623 8.51 42.74 5.91
C LEU A 623 9.23 44.05 6.24
N PRO A 624 9.02 45.12 5.46
CA PRO A 624 9.37 46.47 5.87
C PRO A 624 8.75 46.82 7.23
N ASP A 625 9.39 47.68 8.01
CA ASP A 625 8.84 48.18 9.27
C ASP A 625 7.65 49.11 8.98
N TYR A 626 6.45 48.68 9.37
CA TYR A 626 5.20 49.43 9.25
C TYR A 626 4.68 49.92 10.60
N THR A 627 5.49 49.91 11.66
CA THR A 627 5.02 50.25 13.02
C THR A 627 4.99 51.74 13.34
N ALA A 628 5.41 52.60 12.39
CA ALA A 628 5.39 54.05 12.53
C ALA A 628 3.96 54.59 12.75
N SER A 629 3.81 55.48 13.74
CA SER A 629 2.60 56.28 13.93
C SER A 629 2.78 57.60 13.18
N ILE A 630 1.98 57.83 12.14
CA ILE A 630 2.09 59.00 11.27
C ILE A 630 1.14 60.08 11.77
N ASN A 631 1.62 61.31 11.95
CA ASN A 631 0.77 62.45 12.29
C ASN A 631 -0.09 62.85 11.09
N ASP A 632 -1.25 63.45 11.33
CA ASP A 632 -2.11 63.99 10.27
C ASP A 632 -1.39 65.10 9.46
N PHE A 633 -1.83 65.34 8.23
CA PHE A 633 -1.34 66.40 7.36
C PHE A 633 -2.33 67.55 7.36
N GLU A 634 -1.98 68.64 8.05
CA GLU A 634 -2.85 69.81 8.25
C GLU A 634 -2.44 70.99 7.35
N ILE A 635 -3.41 71.61 6.65
CA ILE A 635 -3.25 72.87 5.90
C ILE A 635 -4.30 73.87 6.39
N CYS A 636 -3.90 75.13 6.63
CA CYS A 636 -4.83 76.24 6.88
C CYS A 636 -5.20 76.95 5.56
N GLU A 637 -6.49 77.10 5.29
CA GLU A 637 -6.99 77.88 4.14
C GLU A 637 -7.55 79.24 4.56
N ILE A 638 -7.37 80.22 3.66
CA ILE A 638 -7.89 81.59 3.82
C ILE A 638 -9.34 81.66 3.35
N TYR A 639 -9.70 80.87 2.32
CA TYR A 639 -11.07 80.67 1.87
C TYR A 639 -11.39 79.20 2.12
N PHE A 640 -12.17 78.93 3.15
CA PHE A 640 -12.41 77.57 3.59
C PHE A 640 -13.51 76.92 2.75
N ASP A 641 -13.12 76.18 1.72
CA ASP A 641 -13.99 75.27 0.97
C ASP A 641 -13.78 73.80 1.38
N GLY A 642 -12.76 73.53 2.20
CA GLY A 642 -12.44 72.21 2.70
C GLY A 642 -11.60 71.38 1.72
N ILE A 643 -11.10 71.96 0.65
CA ILE A 643 -10.38 71.28 -0.43
C ILE A 643 -9.01 71.95 -0.68
N ALA A 644 -7.95 71.31 -0.20
CA ALA A 644 -6.58 71.77 -0.39
C ALA A 644 -5.75 70.79 -1.25
N THR A 645 -4.65 71.28 -1.79
CA THR A 645 -3.64 70.44 -2.45
C THR A 645 -2.52 70.08 -1.46
N PHE A 646 -2.25 68.79 -1.32
CA PHE A 646 -1.25 68.19 -0.44
C PHE A 646 -0.09 67.59 -1.24
N ASP A 647 1.14 67.84 -0.77
CA ASP A 647 2.32 67.09 -1.21
C ASP A 647 2.62 65.98 -0.20
N LEU A 648 1.99 64.81 -0.43
CA LEU A 648 2.07 63.62 0.41
C LEU A 648 3.51 63.10 0.54
N THR A 649 4.40 63.44 -0.40
CA THR A 649 5.80 62.99 -0.36
C THR A 649 6.55 63.53 0.87
N ASN A 650 6.07 64.63 1.46
CA ASN A 650 6.60 65.17 2.71
C ASN A 650 6.42 64.24 3.92
N LYS A 651 5.49 63.27 3.83
CA LYS A 651 5.26 62.26 4.88
C LYS A 651 6.19 61.04 4.75
N ILE A 652 6.92 60.87 3.63
CA ILE A 652 7.80 59.72 3.39
C ILE A 652 8.82 59.48 4.52
N PRO A 653 9.53 60.50 5.06
CA PRO A 653 10.49 60.28 6.15
C PRO A 653 9.85 59.75 7.44
N GLU A 654 8.60 60.15 7.71
CA GLU A 654 7.81 59.70 8.87
C GLU A 654 7.31 58.26 8.67
N ILE A 655 6.78 57.97 7.47
CA ILE A 655 6.34 56.63 7.04
C ILE A 655 7.48 55.61 7.14
N LEU A 656 8.68 55.96 6.65
CA LEU A 656 9.82 55.06 6.65
C LEU A 656 10.43 54.85 8.05
N ASN A 657 10.18 55.72 9.03
CA ASN A 657 10.67 55.59 10.41
C ASN A 657 12.18 55.24 10.53
N GLY A 658 13.00 55.81 9.66
CA GLY A 658 14.45 55.56 9.61
C GLY A 658 14.90 54.39 8.73
N GLN A 659 14.00 53.71 8.03
CA GLN A 659 14.34 52.79 6.93
C GLN A 659 15.03 53.55 5.78
N ASP A 660 16.00 52.89 5.12
CA ASP A 660 16.80 53.51 4.05
C ASP A 660 15.93 53.78 2.81
N PRO A 661 15.72 55.05 2.40
CA PRO A 661 14.90 55.39 1.24
C PRO A 661 15.45 54.85 -0.10
N ILE A 662 16.70 54.35 -0.13
CA ILE A 662 17.27 53.67 -1.31
C ILE A 662 16.78 52.22 -1.41
N LEU A 663 16.46 51.58 -0.29
CA LEU A 663 16.03 50.18 -0.23
C LEU A 663 14.53 50.03 -0.08
N TYR A 664 13.83 51.07 0.38
CA TYR A 664 12.40 51.04 0.68
C TYR A 664 11.66 52.15 -0.07
N GLU A 665 10.68 51.75 -0.88
CA GLU A 665 9.82 52.63 -1.68
C GLU A 665 8.46 52.78 -1.01
N VAL A 666 7.91 54.00 -1.03
CA VAL A 666 6.61 54.35 -0.42
C VAL A 666 5.60 54.67 -1.51
N SER A 667 4.42 54.05 -1.43
CA SER A 667 3.25 54.29 -2.28
C SER A 667 2.06 54.76 -1.43
N PHE A 668 1.10 55.46 -2.05
CA PHE A 668 -0.07 56.06 -1.38
C PHE A 668 -1.37 55.62 -2.04
N TYR A 669 -2.43 55.43 -1.24
CA TYR A 669 -3.72 54.90 -1.69
C TYR A 669 -4.87 55.53 -0.92
N GLU A 670 -6.06 55.59 -1.55
CA GLU A 670 -7.28 56.12 -0.92
C GLU A 670 -7.98 55.08 -0.04
N THR A 671 -7.73 53.79 -0.25
CA THR A 671 -8.34 52.69 0.53
C THR A 671 -7.30 51.72 1.06
N ALA A 672 -7.60 51.08 2.20
CA ALA A 672 -6.76 50.04 2.77
C ALA A 672 -6.62 48.82 1.85
N ALA A 673 -7.70 48.43 1.17
CA ALA A 673 -7.73 47.27 0.29
C ALA A 673 -6.85 47.48 -0.95
N ASP A 674 -6.88 48.67 -1.53
CA ASP A 674 -6.02 49.06 -2.64
C ASP A 674 -4.54 49.04 -2.25
N ALA A 675 -4.23 49.56 -1.07
CA ALA A 675 -2.88 49.49 -0.51
C ALA A 675 -2.44 48.04 -0.26
N GLU A 676 -3.29 47.15 0.27
CA GLU A 676 -2.95 45.73 0.49
C GLU A 676 -2.65 44.99 -0.83
N MET A 677 -3.39 45.31 -1.90
CA MET A 677 -3.28 44.64 -3.19
C MET A 677 -2.31 45.31 -4.18
N LYS A 678 -1.74 46.48 -3.83
CA LYS A 678 -1.00 47.35 -4.75
C LYS A 678 -1.81 47.73 -6.00
N THR A 679 -3.08 48.03 -5.81
CA THR A 679 -3.98 48.46 -6.90
C THR A 679 -4.36 49.92 -6.71
N ASN A 680 -4.66 50.65 -7.80
CA ASN A 680 -5.14 52.04 -7.73
C ASN A 680 -4.24 52.99 -6.91
N GLU A 681 -2.92 52.91 -7.11
CA GLU A 681 -1.96 53.83 -6.48
C GLU A 681 -2.20 55.29 -6.91
N ILE A 682 -2.06 56.23 -5.95
CA ILE A 682 -2.08 57.66 -6.22
C ILE A 682 -0.83 58.04 -7.03
N ILE A 683 -1.01 58.27 -8.33
CA ILE A 683 0.09 58.47 -9.30
C ILE A 683 0.79 59.83 -9.13
N LEU A 684 0.12 60.84 -8.56
CA LEU A 684 0.66 62.19 -8.38
C LEU A 684 0.65 62.62 -6.90
N PRO A 685 1.43 61.95 -6.02
CA PRO A 685 1.38 62.18 -4.58
C PRO A 685 1.93 63.55 -4.15
N ASN A 686 2.68 64.23 -5.02
CA ASN A 686 3.21 65.56 -4.75
C ASN A 686 2.22 66.71 -5.02
N ASN A 687 1.04 66.40 -5.56
CA ASN A 687 0.02 67.37 -5.90
C ASN A 687 -1.37 66.73 -5.79
N TYR A 688 -1.63 66.10 -4.65
CA TYR A 688 -2.88 65.38 -4.39
C TYR A 688 -3.93 66.32 -3.79
N GLN A 689 -5.11 66.40 -4.38
CA GLN A 689 -6.23 67.20 -3.86
C GLN A 689 -7.20 66.28 -3.12
N ASN A 690 -7.60 66.66 -1.91
CA ASN A 690 -8.56 65.88 -1.15
C ASN A 690 -9.98 66.02 -1.74
N THR A 691 -10.81 64.99 -1.58
CA THR A 691 -12.24 64.98 -1.96
C THR A 691 -13.16 65.06 -0.75
N LEU A 692 -12.64 64.78 0.44
CA LEU A 692 -13.33 64.85 1.73
C LEU A 692 -12.45 65.56 2.76
N ASN A 693 -13.06 66.13 3.79
CA ASN A 693 -12.34 66.75 4.90
C ASN A 693 -12.96 66.31 6.24
N PRO A 694 -12.33 65.40 7.03
CA PRO A 694 -11.02 64.77 6.80
C PRO A 694 -11.06 63.66 5.72
N GLN A 695 -9.94 63.44 5.03
CA GLN A 695 -9.74 62.27 4.16
C GLN A 695 -8.57 61.41 4.62
N THR A 696 -8.76 60.10 4.78
CA THR A 696 -7.69 59.18 5.17
C THR A 696 -6.90 58.70 3.96
N ILE A 697 -5.57 58.72 4.05
CA ILE A 697 -4.65 58.15 3.06
C ILE A 697 -3.93 56.97 3.69
N TYR A 698 -3.90 55.85 2.96
CA TYR A 698 -3.18 54.63 3.32
C TYR A 698 -1.85 54.56 2.59
N THR A 699 -0.87 53.89 3.20
CA THR A 699 0.48 53.79 2.64
C THR A 699 0.88 52.34 2.40
N GLY A 700 1.80 52.16 1.45
CA GLY A 700 2.47 50.90 1.16
C GLY A 700 3.98 51.09 1.18
N ILE A 701 4.71 50.18 1.84
CA ILE A 701 6.18 50.18 1.88
C ILE A 701 6.68 48.91 1.21
N GLU A 702 7.54 49.03 0.20
CA GLU A 702 8.17 47.91 -0.51
C GLU A 702 9.69 47.94 -0.32
N ASN A 703 10.28 46.82 0.10
CA ASN A 703 11.72 46.64 -0.03
C ASN A 703 12.07 46.27 -1.49
N ILE A 704 12.69 47.17 -2.23
CA ILE A 704 12.95 46.99 -3.67
C ILE A 704 13.98 45.90 -3.98
N GLN A 705 14.76 45.45 -2.99
CA GLN A 705 15.73 44.37 -3.15
C GLN A 705 15.11 43.00 -2.94
N THR A 706 14.17 42.86 -2.01
CA THR A 706 13.52 41.59 -1.67
C THR A 706 12.13 41.42 -2.28
N GLY A 707 11.50 42.50 -2.73
CA GLY A 707 10.11 42.55 -3.18
C GLY A 707 9.08 42.42 -2.05
N CYS A 708 9.52 42.43 -0.79
CA CYS A 708 8.60 42.31 0.35
C CYS A 708 7.89 43.62 0.63
N TYR A 709 6.57 43.51 0.74
CA TYR A 709 5.67 44.65 0.77
C TYR A 709 4.71 44.58 1.95
N ALA A 710 4.52 45.71 2.62
CA ALA A 710 3.51 45.91 3.65
C ALA A 710 2.63 47.10 3.25
N GLY A 711 1.36 46.87 2.96
CA GLY A 711 0.41 47.91 2.54
C GLY A 711 -0.91 47.83 3.31
N GLY A 712 -1.58 48.97 3.46
CA GLY A 712 -2.91 49.08 4.07
C GLY A 712 -2.93 49.11 5.60
N ILE A 713 -1.78 49.02 6.25
CA ILE A 713 -1.64 49.01 7.71
C ILE A 713 -1.43 50.42 8.27
N GLN A 714 -0.56 51.21 7.63
CA GLN A 714 -0.30 52.59 8.01
C GLN A 714 -1.26 53.55 7.29
N SER A 715 -1.67 54.59 8.00
CA SER A 715 -2.49 55.67 7.45
C SER A 715 -2.32 56.99 8.21
N PHE A 716 -2.77 58.08 7.60
CA PHE A 716 -2.89 59.41 8.20
C PHE A 716 -4.05 60.16 7.56
N ASN A 717 -4.57 61.20 8.22
CA ASN A 717 -5.62 62.03 7.64
C ASN A 717 -5.06 63.29 6.98
N LEU A 718 -5.67 63.68 5.87
CA LEU A 718 -5.58 65.01 5.28
C LEU A 718 -6.65 65.87 5.95
N LEU A 719 -6.21 66.99 6.53
CA LEU A 719 -7.02 67.89 7.30
C LEU A 719 -6.88 69.29 6.71
N VAL A 720 -7.98 69.81 6.16
CA VAL A 720 -8.07 71.21 5.77
C VAL A 720 -8.73 71.96 6.92
N GLN A 721 -8.04 72.94 7.48
CA GLN A 721 -8.54 73.77 8.58
C GLN A 721 -8.80 75.18 8.07
N GLY A 722 -9.86 75.80 8.54
CA GLY A 722 -10.21 77.17 8.17
C GLY A 722 -11.25 77.74 9.10
N VAL A 723 -11.74 78.92 8.75
CA VAL A 723 -12.87 79.56 9.44
C VAL A 723 -14.00 79.70 8.44
N GLU A 724 -15.11 79.00 8.67
CA GLU A 724 -16.32 79.12 7.87
C GLU A 724 -17.08 80.39 8.24
N LEU A 725 -17.44 81.19 7.24
CA LEU A 725 -18.35 82.33 7.41
C LEU A 725 -19.78 81.80 7.45
N ALA A 726 -20.52 82.07 8.54
CA ALA A 726 -21.93 81.67 8.60
C ALA A 726 -22.79 82.46 7.60
N GLN A 727 -22.41 83.70 7.32
CA GLN A 727 -22.98 84.53 6.25
C GLN A 727 -21.97 85.60 5.85
N GLN A 728 -21.94 85.97 4.57
CA GLN A 728 -21.18 87.14 4.12
C GLN A 728 -21.70 88.41 4.80
N PRO A 729 -20.82 89.34 5.24
CA PRO A 729 -21.26 90.60 5.83
C PRO A 729 -22.06 91.41 4.81
N ASN A 730 -23.20 91.96 5.24
CA ASN A 730 -23.98 92.83 4.38
C ASN A 730 -23.28 94.19 4.18
N ASN A 731 -23.43 94.79 3.00
CA ASN A 731 -23.09 96.19 2.81
C ASN A 731 -23.86 97.07 3.80
N ILE A 732 -23.19 98.09 4.35
CA ILE A 732 -23.82 99.02 5.30
C ILE A 732 -24.21 100.29 4.54
N TYR A 733 -25.51 100.50 4.42
CA TYR A 733 -26.07 101.69 3.79
C TYR A 733 -26.52 102.70 4.84
N LEU A 734 -26.11 103.97 4.68
CA LEU A 734 -26.58 105.07 5.51
C LEU A 734 -27.17 106.19 4.65
N ASN A 735 -28.34 106.69 5.05
CA ASN A 735 -28.89 107.92 4.50
C ASN A 735 -28.33 109.12 5.29
N GLU A 736 -27.40 109.84 4.68
CA GLU A 736 -26.70 110.97 5.32
C GLU A 736 -27.52 112.27 5.32
N GLY A 737 -28.53 112.38 4.47
CA GLY A 737 -29.47 113.50 4.42
C GLY A 737 -28.94 114.82 3.82
N ASP A 738 -27.62 115.00 3.66
CA ASP A 738 -26.99 116.18 3.05
C ASP A 738 -26.30 115.93 1.69
N GLY A 739 -26.05 114.67 1.33
CA GLY A 739 -25.63 114.24 -0.01
C GLY A 739 -24.16 114.52 -0.34
N ASP A 740 -23.28 114.60 0.66
CA ASP A 740 -21.84 114.84 0.48
C ASP A 740 -20.96 113.57 0.41
N GLY A 741 -21.55 112.40 0.63
CA GLY A 741 -20.93 111.09 0.57
C GLY A 741 -20.06 110.74 1.78
N ILE A 742 -20.15 111.44 2.92
CA ILE A 742 -19.34 111.17 4.12
C ILE A 742 -20.22 110.94 5.36
N ALA A 743 -20.14 109.75 5.95
CA ALA A 743 -20.88 109.35 7.14
C ALA A 743 -20.01 108.59 8.17
N ILE A 744 -20.56 108.41 9.39
CA ILE A 744 -19.96 107.59 10.45
C ILE A 744 -20.67 106.23 10.47
N PHE A 745 -19.91 105.16 10.27
CA PHE A 745 -20.37 103.77 10.21
C PHE A 745 -19.96 102.99 11.46
N ASP A 746 -20.85 102.13 11.95
CA ASP A 746 -20.51 101.07 12.91
C ASP A 746 -20.24 99.79 12.12
N LEU A 747 -18.96 99.42 11.98
CA LEU A 747 -18.53 98.26 11.22
C LEU A 747 -18.82 96.93 11.93
N THR A 748 -19.18 96.98 13.23
CA THR A 748 -19.39 95.78 14.07
C THR A 748 -20.80 95.18 13.93
N VAL A 749 -21.70 95.84 13.19
CA VAL A 749 -23.09 95.41 13.03
C VAL A 749 -23.23 94.02 12.39
N ASN A 750 -22.26 93.62 11.56
CA ASN A 750 -22.26 92.34 10.87
C ASN A 750 -21.62 91.20 11.68
N GLU A 751 -21.06 91.43 12.88
CA GLU A 751 -20.31 90.40 13.62
C GLU A 751 -21.16 89.17 13.97
N SER A 752 -22.43 89.38 14.37
CA SER A 752 -23.33 88.30 14.76
C SER A 752 -23.78 87.45 13.58
N MET A 753 -23.94 88.03 12.38
CA MET A 753 -24.31 87.28 11.17
C MET A 753 -23.12 86.51 10.60
N MET A 754 -21.91 87.10 10.62
CA MET A 754 -20.71 86.42 10.12
C MET A 754 -20.35 85.17 10.93
N LEU A 755 -20.59 85.19 12.25
CA LEU A 755 -20.36 84.04 13.12
C LEU A 755 -21.58 83.12 13.26
N GLY A 756 -22.80 83.61 13.01
CA GLY A 756 -24.03 82.82 13.13
C GLY A 756 -24.17 82.13 14.50
N ALA A 757 -24.26 80.79 14.49
CA ALA A 757 -24.34 79.96 15.71
C ALA A 757 -22.97 79.64 16.35
N GLN A 758 -21.86 80.06 15.75
CA GLN A 758 -20.52 79.81 16.26
C GLN A 758 -20.26 80.63 17.54
N ASN A 759 -19.47 80.08 18.48
CA ASN A 759 -19.19 80.75 19.75
C ASN A 759 -18.21 81.91 19.55
N PRO A 760 -18.61 83.19 19.75
CA PRO A 760 -17.73 84.33 19.48
C PRO A 760 -16.43 84.35 20.32
N SER A 761 -16.41 83.67 21.46
CA SER A 761 -15.19 83.58 22.30
C SER A 761 -14.06 82.74 21.69
N ASN A 762 -14.33 82.00 20.61
CA ASN A 762 -13.33 81.21 19.89
C ASN A 762 -12.64 82.00 18.76
N PHE A 763 -13.10 83.21 18.46
CA PHE A 763 -12.64 83.98 17.30
C PHE A 763 -12.18 85.39 17.69
N SER A 764 -11.27 85.96 16.92
CA SER A 764 -10.96 87.39 16.94
C SER A 764 -11.30 88.04 15.61
N ILE A 765 -12.13 89.10 15.63
CA ILE A 765 -12.55 89.87 14.46
C ILE A 765 -11.80 91.21 14.43
N SER A 766 -11.20 91.54 13.29
CA SER A 766 -10.43 92.77 13.08
C SER A 766 -10.80 93.41 11.74
N TYR A 767 -10.80 94.74 11.65
CA TYR A 767 -11.23 95.50 10.45
C TYR A 767 -10.08 96.29 9.84
N PHE A 768 -10.05 96.42 8.50
CA PHE A 768 -8.95 97.02 7.75
C PHE A 768 -9.46 97.78 6.52
N GLU A 769 -8.72 98.81 6.11
CA GLU A 769 -9.04 99.62 4.92
C GLU A 769 -8.56 99.00 3.60
N ASN A 770 -7.77 97.92 3.65
CA ASN A 770 -7.32 97.19 2.46
C ASN A 770 -7.01 95.72 2.77
N LEU A 771 -7.07 94.91 1.71
CA LEU A 771 -6.87 93.46 1.74
C LEU A 771 -5.47 93.02 2.25
N ILE A 772 -4.41 93.74 1.90
CA ILE A 772 -3.04 93.38 2.30
C ILE A 772 -2.88 93.47 3.82
N ASN A 773 -3.34 94.58 4.39
CA ASN A 773 -3.35 94.79 5.84
C ASN A 773 -4.19 93.73 6.58
N ALA A 774 -5.33 93.30 6.02
CA ALA A 774 -6.14 92.23 6.59
C ALA A 774 -5.45 90.86 6.54
N THR A 775 -4.77 90.55 5.43
CA THR A 775 -4.03 89.29 5.22
C THR A 775 -2.81 89.19 6.14
N GLU A 776 -2.04 90.28 6.28
CA GLU A 776 -0.83 90.33 7.11
C GLU A 776 -1.11 90.72 8.57
N ASN A 777 -2.38 90.97 8.92
CA ASN A 777 -2.83 91.44 10.23
C ASN A 777 -2.11 92.73 10.70
N MET A 778 -1.96 93.71 9.80
CA MET A 778 -1.27 94.97 10.06
C MET A 778 -2.22 96.16 9.94
N ASN A 779 -2.02 97.20 10.77
CA ASN A 779 -2.78 98.46 10.72
C ASN A 779 -4.32 98.31 10.84
N ALA A 780 -4.80 97.48 11.78
CA ALA A 780 -6.22 97.34 12.05
C ALA A 780 -6.87 98.68 12.47
N ILE A 781 -8.11 98.92 12.02
CA ILE A 781 -8.94 100.06 12.39
C ILE A 781 -9.17 100.02 13.90
N SER A 782 -8.69 101.04 14.61
CA SER A 782 -8.69 101.05 16.09
C SER A 782 -10.06 101.25 16.72
N THR A 783 -11.03 101.81 15.98
CA THR A 783 -12.37 102.16 16.45
C THR A 783 -13.45 101.76 15.44
N PRO A 784 -13.71 100.45 15.25
CA PRO A 784 -14.66 99.97 14.24
C PRO A 784 -16.11 100.35 14.52
N THR A 785 -16.49 100.67 15.76
CA THR A 785 -17.87 101.09 16.11
C THR A 785 -18.23 102.51 15.68
N ALA A 786 -17.27 103.29 15.17
CA ALA A 786 -17.47 104.69 14.78
C ALA A 786 -16.43 105.12 13.73
N TYR A 787 -16.38 104.39 12.61
CA TYR A 787 -15.48 104.65 11.50
C TYR A 787 -16.03 105.73 10.56
N THR A 788 -15.19 106.63 10.05
CA THR A 788 -15.61 107.64 9.05
C THR A 788 -15.06 107.24 7.69
N ASN A 789 -15.92 107.16 6.67
CA ASN A 789 -15.50 106.76 5.33
C ASN A 789 -14.63 107.83 4.66
N LEU A 790 -13.76 107.37 3.75
CA LEU A 790 -12.84 108.15 2.95
C LEU A 790 -13.32 108.31 1.48
N SER A 791 -14.23 107.45 1.04
CA SER A 791 -14.88 107.47 -0.28
C SER A 791 -16.30 106.90 -0.21
N ASN A 792 -17.11 107.17 -1.23
CA ASN A 792 -18.46 106.60 -1.37
C ASN A 792 -18.62 105.98 -2.77
N PRO A 793 -18.83 104.65 -2.89
CA PRO A 793 -18.70 103.65 -1.82
C PRO A 793 -17.24 103.45 -1.35
N GLN A 794 -17.04 102.78 -0.19
CA GLN A 794 -15.74 102.32 0.29
C GLN A 794 -15.79 100.86 0.74
N ALA A 795 -14.81 100.05 0.32
CA ALA A 795 -14.67 98.68 0.80
C ALA A 795 -13.96 98.62 2.17
N ILE A 796 -14.46 97.75 3.05
CA ILE A 796 -13.87 97.43 4.35
C ILE A 796 -13.60 95.93 4.42
N PHE A 797 -12.38 95.57 4.80
CA PHE A 797 -11.93 94.19 4.90
C PHE A 797 -11.92 93.73 6.35
N ILE A 798 -12.37 92.50 6.59
CA ILE A 798 -12.51 91.88 7.89
C ILE A 798 -11.61 90.65 7.93
N ARG A 799 -10.84 90.50 9.01
CA ARG A 799 -10.10 89.28 9.34
C ARG A 799 -10.77 88.61 10.52
N ILE A 800 -11.18 87.34 10.37
CA ILE A 800 -11.75 86.52 11.43
C ILE A 800 -10.81 85.36 11.67
N GLU A 801 -10.17 85.33 12.84
CA GLU A 801 -9.13 84.35 13.17
C GLU A 801 -9.59 83.43 14.30
N ASN A 802 -9.45 82.11 14.12
CA ASN A 802 -9.76 81.11 15.14
C ASN A 802 -8.61 81.03 16.15
N LEU A 803 -8.92 81.28 17.42
CA LEU A 803 -7.92 81.37 18.49
C LEU A 803 -7.27 80.03 18.85
N SER A 804 -7.87 78.91 18.43
CA SER A 804 -7.36 77.55 18.71
C SER A 804 -6.43 77.01 17.62
N THR A 805 -6.69 77.32 16.35
CA THR A 805 -5.92 76.82 15.19
C THR A 805 -5.02 77.87 14.55
N SER A 806 -5.21 79.15 14.88
CA SER A 806 -4.57 80.31 14.22
C SER A 806 -4.87 80.43 12.71
N CYS A 807 -5.75 79.58 12.14
CA CYS A 807 -6.26 79.78 10.80
C CYS A 807 -7.25 80.97 10.81
N PHE A 808 -7.31 81.71 9.71
CA PHE A 808 -8.18 82.88 9.59
C PHE A 808 -8.88 82.90 8.22
N THR A 809 -10.05 83.52 8.17
CA THR A 809 -10.74 83.85 6.92
C THR A 809 -10.80 85.36 6.73
N LEU A 810 -10.98 85.78 5.48
CA LEU A 810 -11.17 87.17 5.10
C LEU A 810 -12.57 87.35 4.53
N ALA A 811 -13.23 88.43 4.92
CA ALA A 811 -14.47 88.89 4.33
C ALA A 811 -14.36 90.38 4.01
N ASP A 812 -15.24 90.89 3.16
CA ASP A 812 -15.32 92.31 2.88
C ASP A 812 -16.76 92.72 2.62
N PHE A 813 -17.04 94.01 2.83
CA PHE A 813 -18.32 94.63 2.52
C PHE A 813 -18.09 96.09 2.16
N GLU A 814 -19.05 96.66 1.45
CA GLU A 814 -19.03 98.08 1.10
C GLU A 814 -19.85 98.90 2.11
N ILE A 815 -19.35 100.10 2.39
CA ILE A 815 -20.10 101.16 3.06
C ILE A 815 -20.49 102.20 2.01
N GLU A 816 -21.79 102.48 1.88
CA GLU A 816 -22.35 103.29 0.79
C GLU A 816 -23.52 104.19 1.24
N THR A 817 -23.77 105.27 0.48
CA THR A 817 -24.96 106.15 0.51
C THR A 817 -25.66 106.14 -0.88
N ASP A 818 -26.97 106.45 -0.98
CA ASP A 818 -27.89 106.03 -2.09
C ASP A 818 -27.81 106.70 -3.50
N GLU A 819 -27.95 105.90 -4.61
CA GLU A 819 -28.27 106.22 -6.04
C GLU A 819 -29.24 105.13 -6.70
N THR A 820 -29.99 105.30 -7.84
CA THR A 820 -31.28 104.53 -8.18
C THR A 820 -31.45 103.71 -9.55
N GLY A 821 -31.87 102.38 -9.58
CA GLY A 821 -32.86 101.64 -10.49
C GLY A 821 -32.58 100.40 -11.49
N ILE A 822 -33.13 99.14 -11.31
CA ILE A 822 -33.09 97.90 -12.25
C ILE A 822 -34.42 97.02 -12.21
N PRO A 823 -34.88 96.24 -13.27
CA PRO A 823 -36.15 95.41 -13.33
C PRO A 823 -36.17 94.06 -12.56
N LEU A 824 -37.38 93.45 -12.40
CA LEU A 824 -37.69 92.25 -11.57
C LEU A 824 -37.73 90.94 -12.39
N ASP A 825 -37.31 89.85 -11.77
CA ASP A 825 -37.22 88.46 -12.24
C ASP A 825 -37.50 87.59 -10.99
N SER A 826 -38.59 86.82 -10.99
CA SER A 826 -39.26 86.31 -9.78
C SER A 826 -38.75 84.95 -9.29
N ASP A 827 -38.52 84.00 -10.18
CA ASP A 827 -37.92 82.69 -9.91
C ASP A 827 -36.41 82.66 -10.24
N ASN A 828 -35.94 83.64 -11.03
CA ASN A 828 -34.54 83.89 -11.32
C ASN A 828 -33.91 82.77 -12.16
N ASP A 829 -34.72 82.15 -13.03
CA ASP A 829 -34.31 81.15 -14.01
C ASP A 829 -33.60 81.78 -15.24
N GLY A 830 -33.71 83.10 -15.40
CA GLY A 830 -33.07 83.88 -16.45
C GLY A 830 -34.01 84.42 -17.51
N ILE A 831 -35.27 83.98 -17.54
CA ILE A 831 -36.36 84.59 -18.31
C ILE A 831 -37.07 85.64 -17.44
N PRO A 832 -37.12 86.92 -17.83
CA PRO A 832 -37.92 87.89 -17.09
C PRO A 832 -39.41 87.52 -17.12
N ASP A 833 -40.14 87.68 -16.00
CA ASP A 833 -41.56 87.31 -15.84
C ASP A 833 -42.46 87.71 -17.03
N VAL A 834 -42.12 88.79 -17.74
CA VAL A 834 -42.90 89.31 -18.88
C VAL A 834 -42.74 88.50 -20.18
N ASP A 835 -41.72 87.68 -20.29
CA ASP A 835 -41.36 86.92 -21.50
C ASP A 835 -41.91 85.47 -21.47
N GLU A 836 -42.59 85.06 -20.38
CA GLU A 836 -43.15 83.71 -20.16
C GLU A 836 -44.67 83.60 -20.39
N ASP A 837 -45.28 84.64 -20.98
CA ASP A 837 -46.66 84.63 -21.45
C ASP A 837 -46.77 83.80 -22.76
N VAL A 838 -46.66 82.46 -22.65
CA VAL A 838 -46.56 81.53 -23.78
C VAL A 838 -47.71 81.71 -24.78
N ASN A 839 -48.93 81.92 -24.29
CA ASN A 839 -50.09 82.12 -25.15
C ASN A 839 -50.32 83.59 -25.59
N GLY A 840 -49.56 84.54 -25.03
CA GLY A 840 -49.54 85.96 -25.39
C GLY A 840 -50.78 86.76 -24.98
N ASN A 841 -51.51 86.33 -23.95
CA ASN A 841 -52.76 86.95 -23.51
C ASN A 841 -52.58 88.00 -22.39
N GLY A 842 -51.39 88.09 -21.79
CA GLY A 842 -50.99 89.00 -20.71
C GLY A 842 -51.32 88.51 -19.30
N ASN A 843 -51.64 87.24 -19.11
CA ASN A 843 -51.95 86.61 -17.83
C ASN A 843 -51.04 85.42 -17.56
N LEU A 844 -49.89 85.68 -16.92
CA LEU A 844 -48.86 84.67 -16.62
C LEU A 844 -49.35 83.50 -15.75
N GLU A 845 -50.49 83.65 -15.06
CA GLU A 845 -51.01 82.65 -14.13
C GLU A 845 -51.83 81.53 -14.80
N ASP A 846 -52.10 81.61 -16.11
CA ASP A 846 -52.76 80.53 -16.87
C ASP A 846 -51.87 79.82 -17.90
N ASP A 847 -50.59 80.17 -17.94
CA ASP A 847 -49.54 79.49 -18.68
C ASP A 847 -48.83 78.52 -17.71
N ASP A 848 -49.05 77.22 -17.92
CA ASP A 848 -48.60 76.07 -17.12
C ASP A 848 -48.38 74.92 -18.12
N THR A 849 -47.13 74.76 -18.57
CA THR A 849 -46.79 73.97 -19.76
C THR A 849 -46.82 72.46 -19.48
N ASP A 850 -46.38 72.03 -18.31
CA ASP A 850 -46.36 70.63 -17.89
C ASP A 850 -47.67 70.17 -17.18
N GLY A 851 -48.48 71.13 -16.71
CA GLY A 851 -49.76 70.92 -16.07
C GLY A 851 -49.69 70.50 -14.59
N ASP A 852 -48.60 70.78 -13.88
CA ASP A 852 -48.42 70.44 -12.47
C ASP A 852 -49.15 71.42 -11.50
N GLY A 853 -49.53 72.60 -12.00
CA GLY A 853 -50.27 73.64 -11.30
C GLY A 853 -49.41 74.80 -10.77
N ILE A 854 -48.13 74.88 -11.11
CA ILE A 854 -47.25 76.04 -10.97
C ILE A 854 -47.22 76.77 -12.32
N PRO A 855 -47.51 78.09 -12.37
CA PRO A 855 -47.36 78.84 -13.62
C PRO A 855 -45.90 79.07 -13.98
N ASN A 856 -45.57 79.08 -15.27
CA ASN A 856 -44.20 79.14 -15.79
C ASN A 856 -43.29 80.19 -15.10
N TYR A 857 -43.74 81.45 -14.93
CA TYR A 857 -42.95 82.53 -14.26
C TYR A 857 -42.63 82.34 -12.75
N LEU A 858 -43.01 81.19 -12.20
CA LEU A 858 -42.71 80.75 -10.84
C LEU A 858 -42.17 79.30 -10.83
N ASP A 859 -41.92 78.71 -12.00
CA ASP A 859 -41.48 77.33 -12.17
C ASP A 859 -40.10 77.30 -12.84
N ASP A 860 -39.16 76.60 -12.21
CA ASP A 860 -37.78 76.55 -12.70
C ASP A 860 -37.58 75.46 -13.79
N ASP A 861 -38.61 74.66 -14.11
CA ASP A 861 -38.64 73.54 -15.07
C ASP A 861 -40.01 73.50 -15.79
N ASP A 862 -40.15 74.33 -16.82
CA ASP A 862 -41.42 74.69 -17.43
C ASP A 862 -42.19 73.52 -18.09
N ASP A 863 -41.50 72.52 -18.65
CA ASP A 863 -42.10 71.44 -19.41
C ASP A 863 -42.12 70.08 -18.66
N GLY A 864 -41.52 70.06 -17.46
CA GLY A 864 -41.55 68.97 -16.50
C GLY A 864 -40.80 67.73 -16.99
N ASP A 865 -39.76 67.94 -17.79
CA ASP A 865 -38.91 66.89 -18.34
C ASP A 865 -37.65 66.59 -17.50
N THR A 866 -37.47 67.32 -16.39
CA THR A 866 -36.36 67.26 -15.42
C THR A 866 -35.09 68.01 -15.80
N VAL A 867 -35.09 68.74 -16.91
CA VAL A 867 -34.05 69.71 -17.26
C VAL A 867 -34.54 71.12 -16.89
N PRO A 868 -33.82 71.89 -16.04
CA PRO A 868 -34.28 73.23 -15.66
C PRO A 868 -34.23 74.23 -16.82
N THR A 869 -35.22 75.13 -16.91
CA THR A 869 -35.38 76.16 -17.96
C THR A 869 -34.09 76.96 -18.19
N ALA A 870 -33.39 77.31 -17.10
CA ALA A 870 -32.13 78.05 -17.12
C ALA A 870 -30.99 77.37 -17.91
N ILE A 871 -31.04 76.05 -18.08
CA ILE A 871 -30.03 75.23 -18.78
C ILE A 871 -30.33 75.13 -20.28
N GLU A 872 -31.59 75.31 -20.66
CA GLU A 872 -32.09 75.16 -22.02
C GLU A 872 -32.11 76.49 -22.80
N ILE A 873 -31.61 77.55 -22.17
CA ILE A 873 -31.51 78.89 -22.74
C ILE A 873 -30.05 79.37 -22.79
N GLU A 874 -29.71 80.21 -23.78
CA GLU A 874 -28.43 80.93 -23.82
C GLU A 874 -28.63 82.46 -23.68
N GLY A 875 -28.10 83.04 -22.57
CA GLY A 875 -27.96 84.51 -22.36
C GLY A 875 -28.68 85.05 -21.10
N ILE A 876 -28.20 86.16 -20.50
CA ILE A 876 -28.79 86.77 -19.29
C ILE A 876 -29.44 88.13 -19.63
N GLY A 877 -30.72 88.32 -19.29
CA GLY A 877 -31.48 89.55 -19.50
C GLY A 877 -32.03 89.71 -20.93
N ALA A 878 -32.61 90.88 -21.25
CA ALA A 878 -33.49 91.22 -22.41
C ALA A 878 -32.97 90.92 -23.86
N GLY A 879 -32.46 89.72 -24.10
CA GLY A 879 -31.83 89.25 -25.32
C GLY A 879 -31.46 87.76 -25.25
N ILE A 880 -32.35 86.94 -24.69
CA ILE A 880 -32.26 85.48 -24.58
C ILE A 880 -32.38 84.85 -25.97
N ILE A 881 -31.58 83.82 -26.24
CA ILE A 881 -31.73 82.95 -27.42
C ILE A 881 -32.29 81.62 -26.90
N ALA A 882 -33.55 81.34 -27.23
CA ALA A 882 -34.17 80.06 -26.95
C ALA A 882 -33.64 78.98 -27.93
N ILE A 883 -33.40 77.77 -27.41
CA ILE A 883 -32.86 76.61 -28.12
C ILE A 883 -34.04 75.74 -28.62
N ASP A 884 -33.96 75.28 -29.87
CA ASP A 884 -34.94 74.41 -30.53
C ASP A 884 -34.12 73.33 -31.28
N THR A 885 -33.98 72.16 -30.65
CA THR A 885 -33.01 71.13 -31.05
C THR A 885 -33.48 70.28 -32.23
N ASP A 886 -34.75 69.88 -32.25
CA ASP A 886 -35.33 69.09 -33.35
C ASP A 886 -35.87 69.95 -34.52
N GLY A 887 -36.04 71.26 -34.30
CA GLY A 887 -36.46 72.25 -35.28
C GLY A 887 -37.96 72.31 -35.53
N ASP A 888 -38.80 71.86 -34.60
CA ASP A 888 -40.26 71.82 -34.75
C ASP A 888 -40.98 73.15 -34.41
N SER A 889 -40.22 74.14 -33.91
CA SER A 889 -40.65 75.48 -33.47
C SER A 889 -41.24 75.59 -32.06
N ILE A 890 -41.21 74.52 -31.26
CA ILE A 890 -41.30 74.59 -29.80
C ILE A 890 -39.87 74.73 -29.26
N GLN A 891 -39.69 75.47 -28.17
CA GLN A 891 -38.36 75.64 -27.56
C GLN A 891 -38.17 74.51 -26.55
N ASN A 892 -36.93 74.07 -26.34
CA ASN A 892 -36.61 72.94 -25.47
C ASN A 892 -37.25 73.05 -24.07
N TYR A 893 -37.15 74.22 -23.42
CA TYR A 893 -37.81 74.47 -22.12
C TYR A 893 -39.35 74.43 -22.14
N LEU A 894 -39.98 74.16 -23.29
CA LEU A 894 -41.41 73.96 -23.48
C LEU A 894 -41.72 72.64 -24.22
N ASP A 895 -40.73 71.77 -24.47
CA ASP A 895 -40.83 70.55 -25.27
C ASP A 895 -40.16 69.30 -24.65
N ASN A 896 -40.98 68.30 -24.28
CA ASN A 896 -40.50 67.15 -23.53
C ASN A 896 -39.96 65.97 -24.37
N ASP A 897 -39.70 66.19 -25.66
CA ASP A 897 -39.08 65.26 -26.63
C ASP A 897 -38.07 66.04 -27.50
N ASP A 898 -37.06 66.59 -26.82
CA ASP A 898 -36.15 67.64 -27.30
C ASP A 898 -35.45 67.38 -28.66
N ASP A 899 -35.13 66.14 -28.97
CA ASP A 899 -34.46 65.74 -30.23
C ASP A 899 -35.42 65.15 -31.28
N GLY A 900 -36.70 64.98 -30.93
CA GLY A 900 -37.75 64.47 -31.79
C GLY A 900 -37.53 63.02 -32.24
N ASP A 901 -36.76 62.22 -31.50
CA ASP A 901 -36.52 60.81 -31.81
C ASP A 901 -37.73 59.91 -31.45
N GLY A 902 -38.64 60.44 -30.62
CA GLY A 902 -39.87 59.81 -30.16
C GLY A 902 -39.79 59.17 -28.78
N VAL A 903 -38.71 59.39 -28.02
CA VAL A 903 -38.53 59.04 -26.62
C VAL A 903 -38.48 60.33 -25.79
N LEU A 904 -39.44 60.51 -24.87
CA LEU A 904 -39.45 61.73 -24.03
C LEU A 904 -38.14 61.89 -23.24
N THR A 905 -37.61 63.12 -23.17
CA THR A 905 -36.35 63.51 -22.51
C THR A 905 -36.18 62.86 -21.13
N LYS A 906 -37.20 62.96 -20.28
CA LYS A 906 -37.18 62.34 -18.92
C LYS A 906 -37.00 60.82 -18.88
N ASN A 907 -37.29 60.11 -19.96
CA ASN A 907 -37.12 58.65 -20.03
C ASN A 907 -35.75 58.23 -20.56
N GLU A 908 -34.90 59.20 -20.88
CA GLU A 908 -33.52 59.02 -21.32
C GLU A 908 -32.53 59.15 -20.16
N ASP A 909 -33.02 59.34 -18.93
CA ASP A 909 -32.28 59.06 -17.69
C ASP A 909 -32.07 57.54 -17.53
N TYR A 910 -31.16 56.99 -18.33
CA TYR A 910 -30.87 55.56 -18.37
C TYR A 910 -30.24 55.08 -17.06
N ASN A 911 -29.53 55.97 -16.38
CA ASN A 911 -28.81 55.67 -15.15
C ASN A 911 -29.66 55.86 -13.87
N ASN A 912 -30.86 56.47 -13.99
CA ASN A 912 -31.84 56.79 -12.95
C ASN A 912 -31.29 57.70 -11.83
N ASN A 913 -30.44 58.67 -12.15
CA ASN A 913 -29.90 59.64 -11.19
C ASN A 913 -30.82 60.86 -10.96
N GLY A 914 -31.90 60.99 -11.76
CA GLY A 914 -32.87 62.08 -11.69
C GLY A 914 -32.60 63.25 -12.64
N THR A 915 -31.67 63.14 -13.59
CA THR A 915 -31.48 64.12 -14.67
C THR A 915 -30.89 63.45 -15.93
N PRO A 916 -31.38 63.76 -17.14
CA PRO A 916 -30.84 63.20 -18.38
C PRO A 916 -29.55 63.91 -18.87
N LEU A 917 -29.09 64.96 -18.16
CA LEU A 917 -27.98 65.83 -18.60
C LEU A 917 -26.62 65.13 -18.76
N ASP A 918 -26.40 64.01 -18.06
CA ASP A 918 -25.13 63.28 -18.09
C ASP A 918 -25.19 61.95 -18.86
N ASP A 919 -26.36 61.58 -19.38
CA ASP A 919 -26.54 60.37 -20.17
C ASP A 919 -26.12 60.62 -21.63
N ASP A 920 -25.04 59.95 -22.04
CA ASP A 920 -24.49 59.94 -23.41
C ASP A 920 -24.01 58.51 -23.70
N ILE A 921 -24.92 57.66 -24.18
CA ILE A 921 -24.67 56.23 -24.41
C ILE A 921 -23.61 56.02 -25.50
N ASN A 922 -23.58 56.89 -26.53
CA ASN A 922 -22.67 56.72 -27.65
C ASN A 922 -21.31 57.43 -27.46
N THR A 923 -21.14 58.18 -26.37
CA THR A 923 -19.96 58.92 -25.93
C THR A 923 -19.49 59.99 -26.93
N ASN A 924 -20.41 60.66 -27.63
CA ASN A 924 -20.09 61.73 -28.58
C ASN A 924 -20.05 63.14 -27.95
N ASN A 925 -20.25 63.24 -26.65
CA ASN A 925 -20.38 64.45 -25.83
C ASN A 925 -21.61 65.31 -26.18
N ILE A 926 -22.66 64.71 -26.73
CA ILE A 926 -23.99 65.29 -26.86
C ILE A 926 -24.88 64.44 -25.93
N PRO A 927 -25.57 65.01 -24.94
CA PRO A 927 -26.53 64.26 -24.14
C PRO A 927 -27.55 63.56 -25.03
N ASP A 928 -27.97 62.35 -24.65
CA ASP A 928 -28.80 61.48 -25.50
C ASP A 928 -30.13 62.17 -25.85
N PHE A 929 -30.72 62.97 -24.94
CA PHE A 929 -31.95 63.75 -25.20
C PHE A 929 -31.80 64.90 -26.22
N LEU A 930 -30.58 65.15 -26.68
CA LEU A 930 -30.26 66.10 -27.76
C LEU A 930 -29.66 65.38 -28.98
N ASP A 931 -29.64 64.04 -29.02
CA ASP A 931 -29.03 63.22 -30.07
C ASP A 931 -30.02 62.28 -30.79
N PRO A 932 -30.60 62.74 -31.92
CA PRO A 932 -31.64 61.99 -32.63
C PRO A 932 -31.13 60.72 -33.34
N GLU A 933 -29.82 60.42 -33.27
CA GLU A 933 -29.24 59.17 -33.79
C GLU A 933 -29.37 57.98 -32.81
N ILE A 934 -29.79 58.20 -31.56
CA ILE A 934 -29.90 57.17 -30.51
C ILE A 934 -31.23 56.37 -30.55
N ALA A 935 -32.15 56.60 -31.49
CA ALA A 935 -33.33 55.73 -31.64
C ALA A 935 -33.07 54.32 -32.25
N LEU A 936 -33.76 53.28 -31.74
CA LEU A 936 -33.79 51.91 -32.31
C LEU A 936 -34.37 51.84 -33.75
N GLY A 937 -33.53 52.18 -34.75
CA GLY A 937 -33.59 51.68 -36.13
C GLY A 937 -33.95 52.68 -37.25
N LYS A 938 -32.93 53.16 -37.97
CA LYS A 938 -33.03 53.81 -39.30
C LYS A 938 -31.73 53.58 -40.10
N GLU A 939 -31.58 53.76 -41.41
CA GLU A 939 -32.45 53.80 -42.59
C GLU A 939 -31.50 53.72 -43.80
N ASN A 940 -31.48 52.62 -44.57
CA ASN A 940 -30.97 52.66 -45.95
C ASN A 940 -31.46 51.47 -46.79
N PHE A 941 -32.59 50.87 -46.44
CA PHE A 941 -33.14 49.73 -47.19
C PHE A 941 -34.49 50.07 -47.79
N ASN A 942 -34.59 50.16 -49.12
CA ASN A 942 -35.85 50.41 -49.80
C ASN A 942 -36.79 49.19 -49.65
N LYS A 943 -37.63 49.23 -48.60
CA LYS A 943 -38.55 48.16 -48.19
C LYS A 943 -39.49 47.70 -49.31
N ALA A 944 -39.75 48.52 -50.33
CA ALA A 944 -40.62 48.18 -51.47
C ALA A 944 -40.02 47.12 -52.43
N ALA A 945 -38.72 46.84 -52.33
CA ALA A 945 -38.02 45.90 -53.20
C ALA A 945 -38.09 44.44 -52.72
N ILE A 946 -38.30 44.16 -51.43
CA ILE A 946 -38.34 42.80 -50.87
C ILE A 946 -39.73 42.49 -50.32
N THR A 947 -40.29 41.33 -50.71
CA THR A 947 -41.57 40.83 -50.22
C THR A 947 -41.38 39.47 -49.56
N ILE A 948 -41.88 39.32 -48.34
CA ILE A 948 -41.73 38.12 -47.51
C ILE A 948 -43.11 37.50 -47.29
N TYR A 949 -43.29 36.25 -47.73
CA TYR A 949 -44.59 35.56 -47.64
C TYR A 949 -44.46 34.02 -47.69
N PRO A 950 -45.41 33.27 -47.10
CA PRO A 950 -46.44 33.76 -46.19
C PRO A 950 -45.83 34.17 -44.84
N ASN A 951 -46.43 35.16 -44.19
CA ASN A 951 -46.16 35.53 -42.81
C ASN A 951 -47.52 35.82 -42.16
N PRO A 952 -48.10 34.89 -41.36
CA PRO A 952 -47.45 33.76 -40.70
C PRO A 952 -47.01 32.61 -41.63
N VAL A 953 -45.90 31.95 -41.30
CA VAL A 953 -45.33 30.81 -42.06
C VAL A 953 -45.56 29.50 -41.32
N THR A 954 -45.91 28.43 -42.03
CA THR A 954 -46.05 27.08 -41.47
C THR A 954 -44.89 26.14 -41.76
N GLU A 955 -44.24 26.21 -42.94
CA GLU A 955 -43.17 25.27 -43.30
C GLU A 955 -42.02 25.92 -44.06
N VAL A 956 -42.32 26.81 -45.01
CA VAL A 956 -41.31 27.50 -45.83
C VAL A 956 -41.73 28.95 -46.03
N VAL A 957 -40.84 29.90 -45.69
CA VAL A 957 -41.04 31.32 -45.98
C VAL A 957 -40.31 31.66 -47.27
N LYS A 958 -40.97 32.42 -48.15
CA LYS A 958 -40.39 32.89 -49.42
C LYS A 958 -40.05 34.36 -49.31
N ILE A 959 -38.83 34.69 -49.70
CA ILE A 959 -38.31 36.05 -49.75
C ILE A 959 -38.08 36.35 -51.22
N LYS A 960 -38.96 37.17 -51.80
CA LYS A 960 -38.87 37.57 -53.21
C LYS A 960 -38.36 39.00 -53.30
N SER A 961 -37.30 39.22 -54.06
CA SER A 961 -36.82 40.57 -54.38
C SER A 961 -37.27 40.99 -55.78
N LYS A 962 -37.58 42.27 -55.96
CA LYS A 962 -37.80 42.92 -57.25
C LYS A 962 -36.49 43.39 -57.89
N ALA A 963 -35.42 43.53 -57.11
CA ALA A 963 -34.07 43.89 -57.55
C ALA A 963 -33.15 42.65 -57.60
N PHE A 964 -32.10 42.71 -58.43
CA PHE A 964 -31.14 41.62 -58.60
C PHE A 964 -29.94 41.88 -57.67
N TYR A 965 -29.72 41.01 -56.67
CA TYR A 965 -28.61 41.13 -55.72
C TYR A 965 -27.60 40.00 -55.93
N THR A 966 -26.31 40.32 -55.85
CA THR A 966 -25.24 39.34 -56.08
C THR A 966 -25.14 38.33 -54.93
N THR A 967 -25.34 38.78 -53.69
CA THR A 967 -25.26 37.94 -52.48
C THR A 967 -26.23 38.46 -51.41
N ILE A 968 -26.95 37.55 -50.74
CA ILE A 968 -27.87 37.89 -49.63
C ILE A 968 -27.53 37.04 -48.41
N SER A 969 -27.39 37.69 -47.26
CA SER A 969 -27.30 37.03 -45.95
C SER A 969 -28.65 37.11 -45.22
N LEU A 970 -29.05 36.00 -44.60
CA LEU A 970 -30.27 35.89 -43.81
C LEU A 970 -29.91 35.41 -42.41
N SER A 971 -30.29 36.18 -41.40
CA SER A 971 -30.13 35.85 -39.99
C SER A 971 -31.49 35.88 -39.30
N LEU A 972 -31.89 34.79 -38.63
CA LEU A 972 -33.14 34.72 -37.87
C LEU A 972 -32.82 34.65 -36.39
N TYR A 973 -33.38 35.54 -35.57
CA TYR A 973 -33.20 35.58 -34.12
C TYR A 973 -34.53 35.33 -33.39
N SER A 974 -34.47 34.69 -32.22
CA SER A 974 -35.59 34.71 -31.28
C SER A 974 -35.75 36.10 -30.64
N LEU A 975 -36.87 36.35 -29.97
CA LEU A 975 -37.10 37.64 -29.28
C LEU A 975 -36.12 37.87 -28.11
N GLU A 976 -35.54 36.79 -27.58
CA GLU A 976 -34.48 36.84 -26.57
C GLU A 976 -33.08 37.02 -27.18
N GLY A 977 -32.98 37.36 -28.48
CA GLY A 977 -31.71 37.66 -29.16
C GLY A 977 -30.89 36.44 -29.59
N LYS A 978 -31.43 35.21 -29.49
CA LYS A 978 -30.70 34.00 -29.87
C LYS A 978 -30.75 33.75 -31.38
N LEU A 979 -29.58 33.63 -32.03
CA LEU A 979 -29.49 33.31 -33.46
C LEU A 979 -29.96 31.87 -33.73
N MET A 980 -31.01 31.74 -34.54
CA MET A 980 -31.68 30.50 -34.90
C MET A 980 -31.27 29.98 -36.28
N ILE A 981 -31.06 30.88 -37.25
CA ILE A 981 -30.65 30.53 -38.62
C ILE A 981 -29.67 31.59 -39.12
N LEU A 982 -28.58 31.15 -39.78
CA LEU A 982 -27.73 32.01 -40.59
C LEU A 982 -27.48 31.36 -41.95
N LYS A 983 -27.75 32.06 -43.06
CA LYS A 983 -27.50 31.58 -44.43
C LYS A 983 -27.03 32.68 -45.37
N ASN A 984 -25.98 32.39 -46.12
CA ASN A 984 -25.52 33.20 -47.25
C ASN A 984 -25.91 32.53 -48.57
N LEU A 985 -26.61 33.24 -49.44
CA LEU A 985 -27.21 32.67 -50.65
C LEU A 985 -27.00 33.59 -51.86
N GLN A 986 -26.86 32.99 -53.05
CA GLN A 986 -26.97 33.70 -54.33
C GLN A 986 -28.37 33.43 -54.93
N PRO A 987 -29.23 34.46 -55.08
CA PRO A 987 -30.61 34.26 -55.49
C PRO A 987 -30.71 33.69 -56.91
N LYS A 988 -31.40 32.55 -57.10
CA LYS A 988 -31.82 32.09 -58.44
C LYS A 988 -33.18 32.71 -58.77
N ASN A 989 -33.26 33.55 -59.81
CA ASN A 989 -34.47 34.26 -60.23
C ASN A 989 -35.09 35.19 -59.15
N ASN A 990 -34.26 35.81 -58.30
CA ASN A 990 -34.68 36.74 -57.24
C ASN A 990 -35.70 36.18 -56.22
N LEU A 991 -35.69 34.87 -56.01
CA LEU A 991 -36.52 34.19 -55.02
C LEU A 991 -35.64 33.30 -54.12
N ILE A 992 -35.78 33.47 -52.82
CA ILE A 992 -35.17 32.61 -51.80
C ILE A 992 -36.28 31.89 -51.04
N GLU A 993 -36.13 30.57 -50.87
CA GLU A 993 -37.01 29.77 -50.03
C GLU A 993 -36.25 29.32 -48.78
N LEU A 994 -36.71 29.74 -47.61
CA LEU A 994 -36.14 29.39 -46.33
C LEU A 994 -37.06 28.40 -45.60
N SER A 995 -36.55 27.19 -45.36
CA SER A 995 -37.28 26.17 -44.59
C SER A 995 -37.32 26.54 -43.12
N MET A 996 -38.52 26.52 -42.56
CA MET A 996 -38.85 26.79 -41.17
C MET A 996 -39.34 25.53 -40.44
N ALA A 997 -39.21 24.35 -41.06
CA ALA A 997 -39.76 23.08 -40.54
C ALA A 997 -39.21 22.70 -39.16
N ALA A 998 -37.92 22.98 -38.91
CA ALA A 998 -37.25 22.68 -37.65
C ALA A 998 -37.34 23.80 -36.59
N ILE A 999 -37.96 24.95 -36.94
CA ILE A 999 -38.08 26.10 -36.04
C ILE A 999 -39.41 26.01 -35.26
N PRO A 1000 -39.39 26.10 -33.92
CA PRO A 1000 -40.59 26.07 -33.09
C PRO A 1000 -41.58 27.21 -33.41
N LYS A 1001 -42.85 27.01 -33.09
CA LYS A 1001 -43.89 28.06 -33.19
C LYS A 1001 -43.51 29.27 -32.34
N GLY A 1002 -43.64 30.48 -32.87
CA GLY A 1002 -43.23 31.69 -32.17
C GLY A 1002 -43.01 32.90 -33.08
N ILE A 1003 -42.61 34.02 -32.46
CA ILE A 1003 -42.26 35.28 -33.14
C ILE A 1003 -40.74 35.39 -33.20
N TYR A 1004 -40.22 35.79 -34.35
CA TYR A 1004 -38.79 35.90 -34.61
C TYR A 1004 -38.47 37.20 -35.35
N LEU A 1005 -37.23 37.66 -35.22
CA LEU A 1005 -36.69 38.78 -35.99
C LEU A 1005 -35.82 38.24 -37.12
N LEU A 1006 -36.26 38.46 -38.37
CA LEU A 1006 -35.49 38.13 -39.55
C LEU A 1006 -34.72 39.37 -39.99
N ILE A 1007 -33.39 39.29 -39.95
CA ILE A 1007 -32.48 40.29 -40.48
C ILE A 1007 -32.02 39.83 -41.86
N ILE A 1008 -32.18 40.69 -42.85
CA ILE A 1008 -31.78 40.48 -44.24
C ILE A 1008 -30.70 41.51 -44.54
N THR A 1009 -29.52 41.03 -44.88
CA THR A 1009 -28.39 41.89 -45.27
C THR A 1009 -28.07 41.67 -46.73
N THR A 1010 -28.04 42.76 -47.49
CA THR A 1010 -27.58 42.79 -48.88
C THR A 1010 -26.41 43.77 -49.02
N GLU A 1011 -25.85 43.86 -50.23
CA GLU A 1011 -24.85 44.88 -50.56
C GLU A 1011 -25.37 46.33 -50.46
N GLU A 1012 -26.69 46.55 -50.39
CA GLU A 1012 -27.30 47.88 -50.29
C GLU A 1012 -27.73 48.25 -48.86
N GLY A 1013 -27.70 47.31 -47.91
CA GLY A 1013 -28.03 47.60 -46.51
C GLY A 1013 -28.67 46.45 -45.76
N ILE A 1014 -29.24 46.77 -44.59
CA ILE A 1014 -29.84 45.82 -43.67
C ILE A 1014 -31.34 46.13 -43.51
N LEU A 1015 -32.16 45.09 -43.57
CA LEU A 1015 -33.59 45.15 -43.27
C LEU A 1015 -33.94 44.15 -42.17
N THR A 1016 -34.54 44.63 -41.09
CA THR A 1016 -35.08 43.78 -40.03
C THR A 1016 -36.59 43.68 -40.15
N GLN A 1017 -37.13 42.46 -40.12
CA GLN A 1017 -38.56 42.20 -40.26
C GLN A 1017 -39.02 41.13 -39.27
N LYS A 1018 -40.13 41.40 -38.59
CA LYS A 1018 -40.84 40.43 -37.74
C LYS A 1018 -41.43 39.27 -38.56
N LEU A 1019 -41.16 38.04 -38.15
CA LEU A 1019 -41.67 36.80 -38.75
C LEU A 1019 -42.42 35.97 -37.70
N ILE A 1020 -43.60 35.45 -38.06
CA ILE A 1020 -44.45 34.63 -37.18
C ILE A 1020 -44.48 33.20 -37.73
N LYS A 1021 -44.03 32.22 -36.94
CA LYS A 1021 -44.11 30.79 -37.25
C LYS A 1021 -45.31 30.18 -36.52
N GLU A 1022 -46.25 29.65 -37.30
CA GLU A 1022 -47.48 29.01 -36.82
C GLU A 1022 -47.39 27.50 -36.62
#